data_AF-D9PHU4-F1
#
_entry.id   AF-D9PHU4-F1
#
_cell.length_a   1.000
_cell.length_b   1.000
_cell.length_c   1.000
_cell.angle_alpha   90.00
_cell.angle_beta   90.00
_cell.angle_gamma   90.00
#
_symmetry.space_group_name_H-M   'P 1'
#
loop_
_entity.id
_entity.type
_entity.pdbx_description
1 polymer ?
#
loop_
_entity_poly.entity_id
_entity_poly.type
_entity_poly.pdbx_seq_one_letter_code
_entity_poly.pdbx_strand_id
1 'polypeptide(L)'
;ALGSSETNATINVYRRYNTIGDWEAACPADLVAANKVWKGVCYREGAFGSSVVDIDITNSDASHFMWLTVSSAPGQRHNGTVTAGVASGATVDLAGSATGVLYIWQPYTVVEWLAFRNGTGSGGSGSAINGWTDGDYVTVRNCLFYNNSSYNRQGEGILFHSGNTTGNSYIYNNIFYNKRYAVESQVYGGSTKRNWIFNNSIFKCDTGIIVDGTHVNDDTVYNNVSLGCTRNYYFGDVTDVVANYNAGSSGNMPAEGANNIVTVANRVFTDTNYASLDLRTRANCDVHDAGVSLTGYFTKDFRDTIRANYGTWDMGAMEVAAISSPDTISRSIGTRATAVFAAAGVSSTSSTGDTITLSSGTFPDSIGEGDSVRIGATPQTGFVKSRVGATGSTKIVLQSCLAAQESAANINVYRRYNDIYDWEAVCPANLVSVNKVWKGVCYNDGAISTDVELNNATTTDATHFMWLTAAANQRHNGTKNTGVVVNLGGAAQVLRPNSPYLRIEWLIVKDGYGTGDGTSNMDVRAPYTTVKNCIFYNAVATGWGIRTHEGNGANYCNFYNNIFYNMAKAIHNEHGTAATMDTFVNNTVYNCVTGIENMSTSGYFKNNIVLGGTTRWANGTGATGGYNAGQGADVPFGSTGNILTTATATFTDSTAAGWNLHLKAGASCINAGDSATLSAKFTRDIDDTIRQYGVWDIGADEFTNIYDTVIRSIGTRTSAVYSGTGNARTSAAGDTVALTSGAFPDSCGEGDSVRVGAATGFVKYKIGTTRFYLQSATTGGLSGQDISVYRRYNTVSAWLTARQGNLVTRNTVEKGVCYKDGLLAISSGIVITGNTTDSAHFIWLTAASNQRHTGIEGTGVRINDNGAGTTISINSNYTIVEWLEVSNFGNAGIQAGACTLSVIRNNIVHHWGGAENGTGISIHSGDGANRARCYNNIIYDFNARGILHSGAASWIINNTVYGKTLRASASAPGPALMCTTTSLSATTPAGSGARRTETTTWAGPAGEDTAPCLLTARTTIRPRVTRPLWTPSTPRPTCTCAPHRAASIQARRRRCSRMTSTATPGPWPGPGTSARTSIRVTRRPIRRAPTSTTSAPGCIRM
;
A
#
# COMPACT_ATOMS: atom_id res chain seq x y z
N ALA A 1 -19.59 38.84 -21.18
CA ALA A 1 -20.30 37.77 -21.93
C ALA A 1 -19.87 37.88 -23.40
N LEU A 2 -19.92 36.79 -24.17
CA LEU A 2 -19.62 36.80 -25.61
C LEU A 2 -20.85 36.34 -26.40
N GLY A 3 -21.21 37.08 -27.44
CA GLY A 3 -22.33 36.76 -28.33
C GLY A 3 -21.95 35.64 -29.32
N SER A 4 -22.92 34.80 -29.67
CA SER A 4 -22.68 33.56 -30.43
C SER A 4 -22.54 33.76 -31.95
N SER A 5 -21.68 34.69 -32.39
CA SER A 5 -21.52 35.01 -33.83
C SER A 5 -20.11 35.33 -34.33
N GLU A 6 -19.10 35.44 -33.46
CA GLU A 6 -17.71 35.66 -33.89
C GLU A 6 -16.88 34.36 -33.85
N THR A 7 -16.40 33.91 -35.02
CA THR A 7 -15.63 32.67 -35.17
C THR A 7 -14.12 32.82 -35.04
N ASN A 8 -13.60 34.02 -34.72
CA ASN A 8 -12.17 34.31 -34.54
C ASN A 8 -11.86 35.33 -33.41
N ALA A 9 -12.63 35.31 -32.32
CA ALA A 9 -12.41 36.23 -31.19
C ALA A 9 -11.12 35.86 -30.42
N THR A 10 -10.13 36.77 -30.39
CA THR A 10 -8.90 36.60 -29.61
C THR A 10 -9.16 36.91 -28.13
N ILE A 11 -9.22 35.88 -27.29
CA ILE A 11 -9.43 36.05 -25.84
C ILE A 11 -8.10 36.42 -25.17
N ASN A 12 -7.83 37.71 -25.05
CA ASN A 12 -6.71 38.21 -24.25
C ASN A 12 -7.01 38.04 -22.76
N VAL A 13 -6.23 37.20 -22.06
CA VAL A 13 -6.32 37.00 -20.61
C VAL A 13 -5.23 37.83 -19.93
N TYR A 14 -5.63 38.95 -19.33
CA TYR A 14 -4.73 39.84 -18.59
C TYR A 14 -4.61 39.44 -17.13
N ARG A 15 -3.47 39.77 -16.50
CA ARG A 15 -3.35 39.82 -15.04
C ARG A 15 -4.13 41.03 -14.51
N ARG A 16 -4.64 40.95 -13.28
CA ARG A 16 -5.42 42.05 -12.65
C ARG A 16 -4.51 43.17 -12.11
N TYR A 17 -3.28 42.82 -11.76
CA TYR A 17 -2.26 43.67 -11.15
C TYR A 17 -0.92 43.31 -11.82
N ASN A 18 -0.02 44.28 -12.03
CA ASN A 18 1.26 44.05 -12.71
C ASN A 18 2.44 44.00 -11.72
N THR A 19 2.35 44.76 -10.63
CA THR A 19 3.28 44.75 -9.50
C THR A 19 2.61 44.18 -8.24
N ILE A 20 3.41 43.94 -7.20
CA ILE A 20 2.88 43.57 -5.88
C ILE A 20 2.25 44.81 -5.21
N GLY A 21 2.81 46.01 -5.44
CA GLY A 21 2.21 47.28 -4.99
C GLY A 21 0.82 47.56 -5.57
N ASP A 22 0.57 47.25 -6.85
CA ASP A 22 -0.77 47.37 -7.46
C ASP A 22 -1.81 46.46 -6.78
N TRP A 23 -1.37 45.32 -6.25
CA TRP A 23 -2.21 44.34 -5.54
C TRP A 23 -2.43 44.75 -4.08
N GLU A 24 -1.40 45.31 -3.46
CA GLU A 24 -1.38 45.84 -2.10
C GLU A 24 -2.30 47.07 -1.99
N ALA A 25 -2.11 48.09 -2.83
CA ALA A 25 -2.92 49.30 -2.85
C ALA A 25 -4.39 49.09 -3.28
N ALA A 26 -4.75 47.87 -3.70
CA ALA A 26 -6.12 47.45 -3.95
C ALA A 26 -6.76 46.65 -2.79
N CYS A 27 -6.03 46.45 -1.70
CA CYS A 27 -6.48 45.84 -0.45
C CYS A 27 -7.45 46.78 0.30
N PRO A 28 -8.48 46.27 0.99
CA PRO A 28 -9.23 47.06 1.96
C PRO A 28 -8.33 47.44 3.16
N ALA A 29 -8.38 48.69 3.60
CA ALA A 29 -7.63 49.19 4.78
C ALA A 29 -8.00 48.52 6.12
N ASP A 30 -9.08 47.73 6.14
CA ASP A 30 -9.52 46.88 7.24
C ASP A 30 -10.02 45.55 6.67
N LEU A 31 -9.33 44.45 6.98
CA LEU A 31 -9.70 43.11 6.52
C LEU A 31 -10.74 42.43 7.40
N VAL A 32 -10.84 42.82 8.66
CA VAL A 32 -11.77 42.28 9.65
C VAL A 32 -13.18 42.79 9.36
N ALA A 33 -13.35 44.10 9.21
CA ALA A 33 -14.60 44.73 8.79
C ALA A 33 -15.00 44.33 7.37
N ALA A 34 -14.03 44.04 6.50
CA ALA A 34 -14.29 43.52 5.16
C ALA A 34 -14.58 42.01 5.09
N ASN A 35 -14.35 41.27 6.19
CA ASN A 35 -14.44 39.81 6.33
C ASN A 35 -13.72 39.07 5.17
N LYS A 36 -12.41 39.31 5.02
CA LYS A 36 -11.59 38.80 3.92
C LYS A 36 -10.18 38.39 4.34
N VAL A 37 -9.69 37.31 3.72
CA VAL A 37 -8.26 37.09 3.47
C VAL A 37 -7.93 37.71 2.12
N TRP A 38 -7.02 38.69 2.07
CA TRP A 38 -6.59 39.29 0.81
C TRP A 38 -5.42 38.50 0.22
N LYS A 39 -5.68 37.80 -0.89
CA LYS A 39 -4.72 36.83 -1.44
C LYS A 39 -4.10 37.28 -2.76
N GLY A 40 -2.78 37.43 -2.77
CA GLY A 40 -1.95 37.64 -3.95
C GLY A 40 -1.44 36.32 -4.48
N VAL A 41 -1.54 36.12 -5.81
CA VAL A 41 -1.00 34.92 -6.48
C VAL A 41 -0.07 35.36 -7.60
N CYS A 42 1.22 35.26 -7.32
CA CYS A 42 2.29 35.55 -8.27
C CYS A 42 2.47 34.39 -9.27
N TYR A 43 3.01 34.74 -10.45
CA TYR A 43 3.26 33.84 -11.58
C TYR A 43 4.68 34.08 -12.12
N ARG A 44 5.27 33.04 -12.72
CA ARG A 44 6.62 33.06 -13.29
C ARG A 44 6.61 33.61 -14.71
N GLU A 45 6.31 34.90 -14.83
CA GLU A 45 6.14 35.62 -16.11
C GLU A 45 7.19 36.71 -16.32
N GLY A 46 8.06 36.92 -15.32
CA GLY A 46 9.15 37.87 -15.30
C GLY A 46 9.75 37.93 -13.89
N ALA A 47 10.59 38.92 -13.64
CA ALA A 47 10.84 39.41 -12.29
C ALA A 47 9.91 40.60 -12.01
N PHE A 48 9.37 40.70 -10.80
CA PHE A 48 8.64 41.91 -10.39
C PHE A 48 9.63 43.08 -10.25
N GLY A 49 9.37 44.16 -10.98
CA GLY A 49 10.25 45.34 -11.07
C GLY A 49 10.20 46.24 -9.84
N SER A 50 11.24 47.06 -9.67
CA SER A 50 11.56 47.77 -8.43
C SER A 50 10.72 49.04 -8.18
N SER A 51 9.73 48.91 -7.31
CA SER A 51 9.50 49.87 -6.22
C SER A 51 9.70 49.14 -4.89
N VAL A 52 9.87 49.89 -3.80
CA VAL A 52 9.61 49.32 -2.46
C VAL A 52 8.13 48.94 -2.39
N VAL A 53 7.81 47.86 -1.68
CA VAL A 53 6.44 47.44 -1.40
C VAL A 53 6.26 47.41 0.11
N ASP A 54 5.61 48.43 0.65
CA ASP A 54 5.05 48.42 1.99
C ASP A 54 3.72 47.66 1.95
N ILE A 55 3.60 46.60 2.76
CA ILE A 55 2.31 45.98 3.09
C ILE A 55 1.82 46.68 4.35
N ASP A 56 0.86 47.61 4.22
CA ASP A 56 0.34 48.41 5.34
C ASP A 56 -1.18 48.70 5.26
N ILE A 57 -1.96 48.08 6.16
CA ILE A 57 -3.43 48.09 6.21
C ILE A 57 -3.93 47.96 7.66
N THR A 58 -4.28 49.07 8.31
CA THR A 58 -4.46 49.23 9.77
C THR A 58 -5.14 48.12 10.62
N ASN A 59 -6.00 47.25 10.08
CA ASN A 59 -6.70 46.20 10.84
C ASN A 59 -6.63 44.81 10.15
N SER A 60 -6.02 43.83 10.84
CA SER A 60 -5.93 42.42 10.43
C SER A 60 -6.01 41.45 11.62
N ASP A 61 -6.39 40.19 11.39
CA ASP A 61 -6.37 39.11 12.40
C ASP A 61 -6.02 37.73 11.82
N ALA A 62 -5.90 36.70 12.66
CA ALA A 62 -5.53 35.33 12.26
C ALA A 62 -6.49 34.64 11.26
N SER A 63 -7.71 35.17 11.09
CA SER A 63 -8.69 34.80 10.06
C SER A 63 -8.80 35.81 8.90
N HIS A 64 -8.32 37.04 9.10
CA HIS A 64 -8.46 38.17 8.19
C HIS A 64 -7.10 38.83 7.90
N PHE A 65 -6.28 38.16 7.08
CA PHE A 65 -4.88 38.52 6.85
C PHE A 65 -4.51 38.64 5.36
N MET A 66 -3.33 39.20 5.08
CA MET A 66 -2.76 39.25 3.73
C MET A 66 -1.92 38.01 3.43
N TRP A 67 -2.18 37.36 2.30
CA TRP A 67 -1.49 36.14 1.88
C TRP A 67 -0.88 36.29 0.48
N LEU A 68 0.43 36.48 0.41
CA LEU A 68 1.19 36.52 -0.85
C LEU A 68 1.80 35.13 -1.12
N THR A 69 1.44 34.52 -2.24
CA THR A 69 1.90 33.17 -2.64
C THR A 69 2.18 33.06 -4.13
N VAL A 70 2.77 31.95 -4.56
CA VAL A 70 2.97 31.60 -5.98
C VAL A 70 2.01 30.50 -6.40
N SER A 71 1.46 30.63 -7.62
CA SER A 71 0.51 29.67 -8.20
C SER A 71 0.99 28.21 -8.10
N SER A 72 0.13 27.30 -7.67
CA SER A 72 0.42 25.86 -7.57
C SER A 72 0.43 25.12 -8.93
N ALA A 73 0.28 25.84 -10.04
CA ALA A 73 0.42 25.24 -11.38
C ALA A 73 1.88 24.77 -11.63
N PRO A 74 2.09 23.67 -12.38
CA PRO A 74 3.42 23.12 -12.62
C PRO A 74 4.42 24.15 -13.17
N GLY A 75 5.61 24.22 -12.56
CA GLY A 75 6.71 25.10 -12.98
C GLY A 75 6.57 26.60 -12.63
N GLN A 76 5.55 26.97 -11.85
CA GLN A 76 5.36 28.35 -11.37
C GLN A 76 6.09 28.60 -10.04
N ARG A 77 5.96 27.68 -9.08
CA ARG A 77 6.74 27.64 -7.83
C ARG A 77 8.16 27.20 -8.11
N HIS A 78 9.10 27.70 -7.30
CA HIS A 78 10.47 27.20 -7.32
C HIS A 78 10.57 25.79 -6.68
N ASN A 79 11.60 25.04 -7.04
CA ASN A 79 11.93 23.70 -6.53
C ASN A 79 13.17 23.68 -5.59
N GLY A 80 13.76 24.84 -5.30
CA GLY A 80 14.97 24.98 -4.46
C GLY A 80 16.28 25.04 -5.24
N THR A 81 16.26 24.87 -6.57
CA THR A 81 17.46 24.99 -7.41
C THR A 81 17.61 26.38 -8.02
N VAL A 82 18.85 26.89 -8.07
CA VAL A 82 19.22 28.10 -8.81
C VAL A 82 20.17 27.72 -9.94
N THR A 83 19.77 27.97 -11.19
CA THR A 83 20.56 27.62 -12.37
C THR A 83 21.00 28.89 -13.08
N ALA A 84 22.31 29.07 -13.28
CA ALA A 84 22.89 30.26 -13.92
C ALA A 84 22.38 31.61 -13.36
N GLY A 85 22.09 31.69 -12.06
CA GLY A 85 21.60 32.91 -11.41
C GLY A 85 20.10 33.19 -11.55
N VAL A 86 19.31 32.23 -12.05
CA VAL A 86 17.86 32.33 -12.20
C VAL A 86 17.18 31.26 -11.35
N ALA A 87 16.22 31.67 -10.53
CA ALA A 87 15.38 30.75 -9.78
C ALA A 87 14.36 30.03 -10.68
N SER A 88 13.94 28.85 -10.25
CA SER A 88 12.95 28.02 -10.94
C SER A 88 11.50 28.48 -10.80
N GLY A 89 11.23 29.58 -10.06
CA GLY A 89 9.88 30.09 -9.76
C GLY A 89 9.70 31.59 -9.99
N ALA A 90 8.52 32.10 -9.65
CA ALA A 90 8.24 33.54 -9.65
C ALA A 90 9.22 34.30 -8.75
N THR A 91 9.82 35.36 -9.27
CA THR A 91 10.97 36.05 -8.65
C THR A 91 10.68 37.54 -8.44
N VAL A 92 11.10 38.08 -7.30
CA VAL A 92 11.20 39.53 -7.04
C VAL A 92 12.69 39.91 -7.08
N ASP A 93 13.06 40.97 -7.80
CA ASP A 93 14.47 41.31 -8.09
C ASP A 93 14.78 42.79 -7.79
N LEU A 94 15.77 43.04 -6.93
CA LEU A 94 16.13 44.36 -6.41
C LEU A 94 17.03 45.17 -7.36
N ALA A 95 16.50 45.53 -8.52
CA ALA A 95 17.21 46.40 -9.47
C ALA A 95 17.25 47.88 -9.00
N GLY A 96 18.11 48.20 -8.02
CA GLY A 96 18.67 49.55 -7.84
C GLY A 96 18.42 50.30 -6.52
N SER A 97 17.62 49.78 -5.57
CA SER A 97 17.36 50.45 -4.28
C SER A 97 18.39 50.07 -3.19
N ALA A 98 18.60 50.96 -2.23
CA ALA A 98 19.38 50.71 -1.01
C ALA A 98 18.51 50.25 0.19
N THR A 99 17.18 50.31 0.02
CA THR A 99 16.14 49.87 0.96
C THR A 99 15.56 48.51 0.54
N GLY A 100 14.87 47.83 1.48
CA GLY A 100 14.39 46.46 1.30
C GLY A 100 13.27 46.30 0.26
N VAL A 101 12.98 45.05 -0.13
CA VAL A 101 11.94 44.74 -1.14
C VAL A 101 10.54 45.01 -0.59
N LEU A 102 10.29 44.38 0.56
CA LEU A 102 8.97 44.09 1.07
C LEU A 102 8.98 44.41 2.57
N TYR A 103 8.43 45.56 2.92
CA TYR A 103 8.23 45.96 4.30
C TYR A 103 6.89 45.40 4.76
N ILE A 104 6.91 44.54 5.77
CA ILE A 104 5.73 43.95 6.38
C ILE A 104 5.50 44.67 7.69
N TRP A 105 4.65 45.69 7.63
CA TRP A 105 4.13 46.39 8.80
C TRP A 105 3.01 45.61 9.48
N GLN A 106 2.43 44.64 8.77
CA GLN A 106 1.08 44.16 9.08
C GLN A 106 1.00 42.80 9.76
N PRO A 107 0.24 42.71 10.87
CA PRO A 107 0.03 41.45 11.54
C PRO A 107 -0.53 40.33 10.67
N TYR A 108 -0.23 39.09 11.07
CA TYR A 108 -0.70 37.84 10.47
C TYR A 108 -0.34 37.65 8.96
N THR A 109 0.47 38.54 8.38
CA THR A 109 0.85 38.49 6.96
C THR A 109 1.62 37.20 6.63
N VAL A 110 1.19 36.47 5.59
CA VAL A 110 1.82 35.23 5.12
C VAL A 110 2.48 35.45 3.76
N VAL A 111 3.78 35.21 3.69
CA VAL A 111 4.58 35.22 2.44
C VAL A 111 5.14 33.83 2.17
N GLU A 112 4.83 33.26 1.00
CA GLU A 112 5.30 31.92 0.63
C GLU A 112 5.61 31.70 -0.86
N TRP A 113 6.48 30.72 -1.14
CA TRP A 113 6.83 30.22 -2.49
C TRP A 113 7.52 31.20 -3.46
N LEU A 114 7.86 32.40 -2.99
CA LEU A 114 8.55 33.42 -3.77
C LEU A 114 10.07 33.23 -3.75
N ALA A 115 10.72 33.54 -4.88
CA ALA A 115 12.16 33.71 -4.94
C ALA A 115 12.53 35.20 -4.81
N PHE A 116 13.51 35.52 -3.96
CA PHE A 116 13.97 36.89 -3.70
C PHE A 116 15.44 37.05 -4.07
N ARG A 117 15.69 37.85 -5.11
CA ARG A 117 17.01 38.17 -5.63
C ARG A 117 17.43 39.57 -5.21
N ASN A 118 18.58 39.67 -4.54
CA ASN A 118 19.16 40.99 -4.22
C ASN A 118 19.98 41.49 -5.42
N GLY A 119 19.83 42.77 -5.75
CA GLY A 119 20.70 43.47 -6.69
C GLY A 119 21.90 44.11 -5.99
N THR A 120 22.82 44.62 -6.79
CA THR A 120 24.17 45.01 -6.36
C THR A 120 24.26 46.43 -5.82
N GLY A 121 23.36 46.79 -4.88
CA GLY A 121 23.34 48.09 -4.23
C GLY A 121 24.56 48.28 -3.31
N SER A 122 25.48 49.17 -3.69
CA SER A 122 26.76 49.35 -3.00
C SER A 122 26.62 50.03 -1.64
N GLY A 123 26.49 49.24 -0.57
CA GLY A 123 26.71 49.67 0.82
C GLY A 123 25.48 49.78 1.73
N GLY A 124 24.27 49.45 1.26
CA GLY A 124 23.05 49.47 2.09
C GLY A 124 22.77 48.15 2.81
N SER A 125 22.24 48.22 4.03
CA SER A 125 21.65 47.09 4.78
C SER A 125 20.23 46.80 4.28
N GLY A 126 20.10 46.44 3.00
CA GLY A 126 18.83 46.16 2.35
C GLY A 126 18.43 44.70 2.47
N SER A 127 17.43 44.39 3.30
CA SER A 127 16.88 43.04 3.44
C SER A 127 15.88 42.68 2.33
N ALA A 128 15.78 41.40 1.98
CA ALA A 128 14.79 40.95 1.01
C ALA A 128 13.34 40.93 1.57
N ILE A 129 13.19 40.75 2.88
CA ILE A 129 11.95 41.08 3.61
C ILE A 129 12.37 41.84 4.87
N ASN A 130 11.70 42.96 5.17
CA ASN A 130 11.83 43.68 6.42
C ASN A 130 10.51 43.59 7.19
N GLY A 131 10.50 42.92 8.34
CA GLY A 131 9.37 43.00 9.27
C GLY A 131 9.68 44.09 10.28
N TRP A 132 8.98 45.22 10.20
CA TRP A 132 9.23 46.33 11.12
C TRP A 132 8.25 46.30 12.31
N THR A 133 8.17 47.39 13.09
CA THR A 133 7.79 47.36 14.50
C THR A 133 6.46 46.67 14.81
N ASP A 134 5.48 46.84 13.91
CA ASP A 134 4.08 46.55 14.18
C ASP A 134 3.62 45.18 13.60
N GLY A 135 4.48 44.52 12.82
CA GLY A 135 4.18 43.27 12.13
C GLY A 135 4.24 42.03 13.04
N ASP A 136 3.19 41.78 13.81
CA ASP A 136 3.07 40.62 14.72
C ASP A 136 2.45 39.38 14.04
N TYR A 137 2.84 38.15 14.38
CA TYR A 137 2.35 36.91 13.74
C TYR A 137 2.64 36.76 12.23
N VAL A 138 3.61 37.55 11.72
CA VAL A 138 4.09 37.43 10.33
C VAL A 138 4.71 36.05 10.10
N THR A 139 4.37 35.43 8.97
CA THR A 139 4.86 34.10 8.57
C THR A 139 5.56 34.16 7.21
N VAL A 140 6.85 33.84 7.18
CA VAL A 140 7.62 33.69 5.93
C VAL A 140 8.06 32.23 5.78
N ARG A 141 7.57 31.55 4.73
CA ARG A 141 7.84 30.11 4.55
C ARG A 141 8.01 29.66 3.11
N ASN A 142 8.71 28.55 2.90
CA ASN A 142 8.90 27.95 1.58
C ASN A 142 9.42 28.99 0.55
N CYS A 143 10.26 29.95 0.93
CA CYS A 143 10.80 30.99 0.03
C CYS A 143 12.30 30.77 -0.27
N LEU A 144 12.75 31.26 -1.42
CA LEU A 144 14.12 31.09 -1.94
C LEU A 144 14.87 32.42 -2.03
N PHE A 145 15.73 32.70 -1.06
CA PHE A 145 16.50 33.94 -0.94
C PHE A 145 17.90 33.76 -1.52
N TYR A 146 18.26 34.48 -2.59
CA TYR A 146 19.56 34.29 -3.25
C TYR A 146 20.23 35.59 -3.75
N ASN A 147 21.53 35.50 -4.07
CA ASN A 147 22.30 36.58 -4.70
C ASN A 147 23.26 35.98 -5.75
N ASN A 148 23.27 36.56 -6.96
CA ASN A 148 24.04 36.08 -8.12
C ASN A 148 25.40 36.79 -8.31
N SER A 149 25.87 37.57 -7.32
CA SER A 149 27.23 38.11 -7.29
C SER A 149 28.14 37.21 -6.44
N SER A 150 29.30 36.83 -6.97
CA SER A 150 30.28 36.00 -6.24
C SER A 150 31.23 36.81 -5.34
N TYR A 151 31.13 38.14 -5.34
CA TYR A 151 32.09 39.04 -4.66
C TYR A 151 31.46 40.02 -3.65
N ASN A 152 30.15 40.30 -3.74
CA ASN A 152 29.45 41.14 -2.76
C ASN A 152 28.31 40.35 -2.10
N ARG A 153 28.54 39.90 -0.86
CA ARG A 153 27.51 39.43 0.07
C ARG A 153 26.71 40.62 0.63
N GLN A 154 25.97 41.30 -0.25
CA GLN A 154 25.21 42.51 0.09
C GLN A 154 23.72 42.22 0.28
N GLY A 155 23.17 42.83 1.33
CA GLY A 155 21.79 42.70 1.78
C GLY A 155 21.48 41.39 2.53
N GLU A 156 20.54 41.47 3.46
CA GLU A 156 20.04 40.34 4.24
C GLU A 156 18.97 39.54 3.45
N GLY A 157 18.62 38.34 3.95
CA GLY A 157 17.46 37.57 3.51
C GLY A 157 16.19 38.11 4.17
N ILE A 158 15.96 37.76 5.42
CA ILE A 158 14.88 38.30 6.24
C ILE A 158 15.50 39.08 7.40
N LEU A 159 14.97 40.27 7.69
CA LEU A 159 15.32 41.11 8.83
C LEU A 159 14.02 41.46 9.57
N PHE A 160 13.85 40.97 10.80
CA PHE A 160 12.74 41.35 11.66
C PHE A 160 13.26 42.24 12.80
N HIS A 161 12.81 43.48 12.84
CA HIS A 161 13.02 44.39 13.97
C HIS A 161 11.79 44.34 14.88
N SER A 162 11.94 43.98 16.15
CA SER A 162 10.89 44.31 17.10
C SER A 162 10.96 45.79 17.48
N GLY A 163 9.81 46.45 17.33
CA GLY A 163 9.48 47.61 18.15
C GLY A 163 8.72 47.16 19.38
N ASN A 164 7.92 48.06 19.96
CA ASN A 164 7.31 47.90 21.28
C ASN A 164 6.09 46.94 21.33
N THR A 165 6.09 45.89 20.51
CA THR A 165 5.04 44.88 20.33
C THR A 165 5.42 43.54 20.97
N THR A 166 4.49 42.57 20.94
CA THR A 166 4.58 41.33 21.76
C THR A 166 4.26 40.04 21.00
N GLY A 167 3.74 40.11 19.78
CA GLY A 167 3.29 38.95 19.01
C GLY A 167 4.41 38.17 18.32
N ASN A 168 4.44 36.85 18.55
CA ASN A 168 5.40 35.92 17.94
C ASN A 168 5.47 36.06 16.41
N SER A 169 6.59 35.74 15.76
CA SER A 169 6.67 35.67 14.28
C SER A 169 7.38 34.39 13.82
N TYR A 170 7.13 33.93 12.58
CA TYR A 170 7.48 32.57 12.12
C TYR A 170 8.28 32.57 10.81
N ILE A 171 9.48 31.98 10.83
CA ILE A 171 10.39 31.90 9.67
C ILE A 171 10.80 30.44 9.46
N TYR A 172 10.20 29.74 8.49
CA TYR A 172 10.46 28.31 8.33
C TYR A 172 10.41 27.70 6.94
N ASN A 173 11.09 26.56 6.75
CA ASN A 173 11.29 25.94 5.44
C ASN A 173 11.78 26.96 4.39
N ASN A 174 12.68 27.89 4.71
CA ASN A 174 13.24 28.80 3.71
C ASN A 174 14.64 28.33 3.28
N ILE A 175 14.99 28.62 2.03
CA ILE A 175 16.32 28.35 1.47
C ILE A 175 17.04 29.67 1.25
N PHE A 176 18.23 29.80 1.84
CA PHE A 176 19.05 31.02 1.75
C PHE A 176 20.41 30.72 1.13
N TYR A 177 20.82 31.58 0.20
CA TYR A 177 22.07 31.45 -0.52
C TYR A 177 22.79 32.79 -0.66
N ASN A 178 24.06 32.83 -0.23
CA ASN A 178 25.00 33.90 -0.59
C ASN A 178 24.53 35.32 -0.20
N LYS A 179 23.80 35.44 0.92
CA LYS A 179 23.40 36.73 1.52
C LYS A 179 24.48 37.25 2.47
N ARG A 180 24.32 38.49 2.96
CA ARG A 180 25.06 38.96 4.14
C ARG A 180 24.64 38.12 5.36
N TYR A 181 23.41 38.30 5.80
CA TYR A 181 22.76 37.46 6.81
C TYR A 181 21.59 36.72 6.16
N ALA A 182 21.35 35.46 6.51
CA ALA A 182 20.20 34.72 5.98
C ALA A 182 18.92 35.15 6.69
N VAL A 183 18.92 35.07 8.02
CA VAL A 183 17.88 35.62 8.88
C VAL A 183 18.55 36.47 9.95
N GLU A 184 18.03 37.68 10.15
CA GLU A 184 18.40 38.57 11.24
C GLU A 184 17.15 38.90 12.07
N SER A 185 17.26 38.70 13.37
CA SER A 185 16.31 39.14 14.39
C SER A 185 16.98 40.21 15.23
N GLN A 186 16.39 41.39 15.30
CA GLN A 186 16.89 42.52 16.10
C GLN A 186 15.80 42.98 17.06
N VAL A 187 16.10 42.99 18.36
CA VAL A 187 15.16 43.43 19.41
C VAL A 187 15.67 44.68 20.13
N TYR A 188 14.87 45.74 20.08
CA TYR A 188 15.18 47.04 20.69
C TYR A 188 14.00 47.54 21.54
N GLY A 189 14.29 48.15 22.69
CA GLY A 189 13.31 48.94 23.44
C GLY A 189 12.32 48.16 24.34
N GLY A 190 12.74 47.06 24.96
CA GLY A 190 11.94 46.38 26.00
C GLY A 190 10.77 45.51 25.53
N SER A 191 10.69 45.23 24.22
CA SER A 191 9.75 44.27 23.62
C SER A 191 9.90 42.85 24.18
N THR A 192 8.80 42.09 24.21
CA THR A 192 8.77 40.64 24.53
C THR A 192 8.49 39.77 23.29
N LYS A 193 8.75 40.29 22.09
CA LYS A 193 8.48 39.62 20.81
C LYS A 193 9.39 38.40 20.63
N ARG A 194 8.81 37.27 20.17
CA ARG A 194 9.52 35.98 20.02
C ARG A 194 9.53 35.51 18.58
N ASN A 195 10.70 35.38 17.98
CA ASN A 195 10.85 34.93 16.60
C ASN A 195 11.17 33.43 16.58
N TRP A 196 10.33 32.67 15.89
CA TRP A 196 10.45 31.23 15.73
C TRP A 196 11.07 30.92 14.38
N ILE A 197 12.38 30.64 14.39
CA ILE A 197 13.21 30.45 13.20
C ILE A 197 13.55 28.97 13.10
N PHE A 198 12.84 28.21 12.26
CA PHE A 198 13.00 26.75 12.23
C PHE A 198 12.98 26.06 10.87
N ASN A 199 13.68 24.92 10.75
CA ASN A 199 13.78 24.15 9.51
C ASN A 199 14.22 24.99 8.29
N ASN A 200 15.19 25.91 8.44
CA ASN A 200 15.74 26.66 7.30
C ASN A 200 17.05 26.04 6.80
N SER A 201 17.28 26.05 5.47
CA SER A 201 18.53 25.58 4.84
C SER A 201 19.32 26.78 4.31
N ILE A 202 20.52 27.00 4.85
CA ILE A 202 21.33 28.20 4.63
C ILE A 202 22.71 27.81 4.09
N PHE A 203 23.17 28.49 3.05
CA PHE A 203 24.45 28.20 2.41
C PHE A 203 25.26 29.46 2.01
N LYS A 204 26.54 29.50 2.37
CA LYS A 204 27.55 30.49 1.94
C LYS A 204 27.28 31.98 2.28
N CYS A 205 26.51 32.27 3.33
CA CYS A 205 26.29 33.65 3.81
C CYS A 205 27.47 34.17 4.66
N ASP A 206 27.50 35.45 5.08
CA ASP A 206 28.45 35.89 6.13
C ASP A 206 28.02 35.35 7.48
N THR A 207 26.82 35.69 7.92
CA THR A 207 26.13 35.01 9.03
C THR A 207 24.98 34.18 8.47
N GLY A 208 24.71 33.01 9.04
CA GLY A 208 23.46 32.30 8.78
C GLY A 208 22.31 32.98 9.51
N ILE A 209 22.00 32.49 10.71
CA ILE A 209 21.01 33.11 11.60
C ILE A 209 21.75 34.03 12.59
N ILE A 210 21.30 35.28 12.71
CA ILE A 210 21.72 36.22 13.73
C ILE A 210 20.52 36.63 14.59
N VAL A 211 20.70 36.62 15.91
CA VAL A 211 19.80 37.26 16.88
C VAL A 211 20.63 38.26 17.67
N ASP A 212 20.23 39.52 17.63
CA ASP A 212 20.95 40.64 18.22
C ASP A 212 19.95 41.59 18.92
N GLY A 213 20.43 42.48 19.78
CA GLY A 213 19.59 43.38 20.56
C GLY A 213 20.07 43.59 21.99
N THR A 214 19.43 44.55 22.67
CA THR A 214 19.82 44.99 24.02
C THR A 214 18.96 44.41 25.14
N HIS A 215 18.23 43.32 24.88
CA HIS A 215 17.16 42.81 25.74
C HIS A 215 17.07 41.27 25.77
N VAL A 216 16.18 40.82 26.66
CA VAL A 216 15.87 39.43 27.00
C VAL A 216 14.91 38.87 25.95
N ASN A 217 15.44 38.17 24.94
CA ASN A 217 14.65 37.68 23.80
C ASN A 217 14.44 36.15 23.90
N ASP A 218 13.21 35.68 24.09
CA ASP A 218 12.86 34.24 23.97
C ASP A 218 12.83 33.75 22.50
N ASP A 219 13.76 34.22 21.66
CA ASP A 219 13.87 33.80 20.27
C ASP A 219 14.18 32.30 20.19
N THR A 220 13.50 31.60 19.30
CA THR A 220 13.44 30.14 19.30
C THR A 220 13.95 29.58 17.98
N VAL A 221 15.11 28.91 18.01
CA VAL A 221 15.89 28.53 16.82
C VAL A 221 16.05 27.01 16.74
N TYR A 222 15.32 26.35 15.83
CA TYR A 222 15.19 24.87 15.80
C TYR A 222 15.37 24.24 14.43
N ASN A 223 15.96 23.04 14.34
CA ASN A 223 16.06 22.26 13.11
C ASN A 223 16.74 22.98 11.93
N ASN A 224 17.56 24.02 12.14
CA ASN A 224 18.18 24.76 11.03
C ASN A 224 19.50 24.11 10.57
N VAL A 225 19.85 24.30 9.29
CA VAL A 225 21.09 23.81 8.68
C VAL A 225 21.82 24.99 8.04
N SER A 226 23.01 25.34 8.54
CA SER A 226 23.75 26.53 8.10
C SER A 226 25.21 26.18 7.77
N LEU A 227 25.55 26.18 6.48
CA LEU A 227 26.80 25.59 5.96
C LEU A 227 27.61 26.55 5.08
N GLY A 228 28.93 26.49 5.20
CA GLY A 228 29.86 27.33 4.43
C GLY A 228 29.76 28.83 4.73
N CYS A 229 29.08 29.21 5.81
CA CYS A 229 28.98 30.59 6.28
C CYS A 229 30.23 31.00 7.07
N THR A 230 30.50 32.29 7.20
CA THR A 230 31.61 32.78 8.07
C THR A 230 31.27 32.57 9.55
N ARG A 231 30.00 32.79 9.91
CA ARG A 231 29.36 32.37 11.17
C ARG A 231 28.08 31.63 10.80
N ASN A 232 27.89 30.40 11.28
CA ASN A 232 26.64 29.67 10.98
C ASN A 232 25.46 30.26 11.76
N TYR A 233 25.73 30.58 13.02
CA TYR A 233 24.85 31.21 13.98
C TYR A 233 25.64 32.33 14.67
N TYR A 234 24.97 33.40 15.06
CA TYR A 234 25.54 34.43 15.93
C TYR A 234 24.44 34.98 16.82
N PHE A 235 24.58 34.75 18.12
CA PHE A 235 23.75 35.34 19.15
C PHE A 235 24.60 36.44 19.78
N GLY A 236 24.05 37.65 19.90
CA GLY A 236 24.70 38.79 20.55
C GLY A 236 24.79 38.61 22.07
N ASP A 237 24.81 39.71 22.81
CA ASP A 237 24.74 39.71 24.29
C ASP A 237 23.29 39.43 24.80
N VAL A 238 22.60 38.49 24.15
CA VAL A 238 21.20 38.10 24.37
C VAL A 238 21.15 36.82 25.20
N THR A 239 20.51 36.85 26.36
CA THR A 239 20.62 35.81 27.39
C THR A 239 19.65 34.63 27.27
N ASP A 240 18.60 34.72 26.44
CA ASP A 240 17.42 33.84 26.53
C ASP A 240 17.06 33.11 25.22
N VAL A 241 17.99 33.03 24.26
CA VAL A 241 17.74 32.42 22.94
C VAL A 241 17.72 30.89 23.00
N VAL A 242 16.56 30.28 22.80
CA VAL A 242 16.35 28.83 22.87
C VAL A 242 16.76 28.17 21.54
N ALA A 243 18.04 27.79 21.42
CA ALA A 243 18.60 27.18 20.21
C ALA A 243 18.89 25.67 20.37
N ASN A 244 18.06 24.78 19.79
CA ASN A 244 18.24 23.33 19.87
C ASN A 244 18.08 22.62 18.51
N TYR A 245 18.70 21.44 18.35
CA TYR A 245 18.64 20.67 17.11
C TYR A 245 19.03 21.49 15.88
N ASN A 246 20.12 22.24 15.93
CA ASN A 246 20.66 22.95 14.76
C ASN A 246 21.98 22.31 14.31
N ALA A 247 22.26 22.39 13.01
CA ALA A 247 23.46 21.86 12.38
C ALA A 247 24.28 22.97 11.70
N GLY A 248 25.61 22.80 11.68
CA GLY A 248 26.49 23.71 10.95
C GLY A 248 27.89 23.16 10.66
N SER A 249 28.64 23.88 9.80
CA SER A 249 29.99 23.51 9.34
C SER A 249 31.12 24.44 9.84
N SER A 250 30.96 25.07 11.00
CA SER A 250 31.91 26.03 11.60
C SER A 250 31.73 26.01 13.12
N GLY A 251 32.80 26.28 13.88
CA GLY A 251 32.77 26.24 15.35
C GLY A 251 31.87 27.30 16.02
N ASN A 252 31.32 28.24 15.25
CA ASN A 252 30.38 29.26 15.70
C ASN A 252 28.95 28.68 15.73
N MET A 253 28.75 27.71 16.62
CA MET A 253 27.46 27.13 17.02
C MET A 253 27.00 27.76 18.33
N PRO A 254 25.69 27.77 18.67
CA PRO A 254 25.23 28.12 20.01
C PRO A 254 25.94 27.26 21.08
N ALA A 255 26.37 27.88 22.17
CA ALA A 255 26.90 27.18 23.35
C ALA A 255 25.80 26.46 24.15
N GLU A 256 24.55 26.89 23.95
CA GLU A 256 23.38 26.38 24.66
C GLU A 256 22.56 25.42 23.78
N GLY A 257 21.93 24.43 24.41
CA GLY A 257 21.18 23.36 23.74
C GLY A 257 22.01 22.07 23.57
N ALA A 258 21.72 21.08 24.44
CA ALA A 258 22.48 19.83 24.56
C ALA A 258 22.44 18.92 23.32
N ASN A 259 21.52 19.18 22.37
CA ASN A 259 21.23 18.32 21.22
C ASN A 259 21.57 18.98 19.86
N ASN A 260 22.40 20.02 19.84
CA ASN A 260 22.88 20.63 18.59
C ASN A 260 23.95 19.75 17.91
N ILE A 261 23.88 19.56 16.58
CA ILE A 261 24.88 18.76 15.84
C ILE A 261 26.05 19.68 15.45
N VAL A 262 27.06 19.68 16.33
CA VAL A 262 28.14 20.67 16.40
C VAL A 262 29.00 20.79 15.13
N THR A 263 29.14 19.72 14.34
CA THR A 263 29.86 19.77 13.06
C THR A 263 29.34 18.71 12.09
N VAL A 264 28.59 19.14 11.07
CA VAL A 264 28.21 18.28 9.94
C VAL A 264 29.18 18.46 8.77
N ALA A 265 29.44 17.38 8.04
CA ALA A 265 30.36 17.40 6.92
C ALA A 265 29.82 18.27 5.76
N ASN A 266 30.71 18.79 4.91
CA ASN A 266 30.38 19.66 3.78
C ASN A 266 29.74 18.88 2.59
N ARG A 267 28.81 17.96 2.88
CA ARG A 267 28.20 16.98 1.97
C ARG A 267 26.68 16.86 2.10
N VAL A 268 26.05 17.60 3.01
CA VAL A 268 24.59 17.58 3.27
C VAL A 268 23.75 17.88 2.02
N PHE A 269 24.12 18.87 1.21
CA PHE A 269 23.34 19.33 0.06
C PHE A 269 23.68 18.61 -1.26
N THR A 270 22.68 18.49 -2.14
CA THR A 270 22.73 17.66 -3.36
C THR A 270 23.71 18.20 -4.40
N ASP A 271 23.74 19.51 -4.64
CA ASP A 271 24.84 20.18 -5.34
C ASP A 271 25.14 21.57 -4.71
N THR A 272 26.41 21.82 -4.43
CA THR A 272 26.94 23.03 -3.79
C THR A 272 27.71 23.94 -4.77
N ASN A 273 27.76 23.55 -6.05
CA ASN A 273 28.31 24.31 -7.16
C ASN A 273 27.47 25.55 -7.49
N TYR A 274 28.12 26.64 -7.92
CA TYR A 274 27.47 27.93 -8.21
C TYR A 274 26.57 27.88 -9.46
N ALA A 275 26.94 27.07 -10.46
CA ALA A 275 26.24 27.02 -11.75
C ALA A 275 24.94 26.18 -11.71
N SER A 276 24.85 25.24 -10.77
CA SER A 276 23.88 24.15 -10.72
C SER A 276 23.34 23.92 -9.29
N LEU A 277 23.25 24.99 -8.50
CA LEU A 277 23.02 24.91 -7.06
C LEU A 277 21.71 24.19 -6.72
N ASP A 278 21.81 23.19 -5.85
CA ASP A 278 20.71 22.33 -5.43
C ASP A 278 20.83 22.01 -3.92
N LEU A 279 20.17 22.83 -3.11
CA LEU A 279 20.19 22.74 -1.65
C LEU A 279 19.21 21.70 -1.07
N ARG A 280 18.79 20.72 -1.90
CA ARG A 280 18.14 19.50 -1.42
C ARG A 280 19.05 18.70 -0.51
N THR A 281 18.56 18.36 0.67
CA THR A 281 19.14 17.39 1.60
C THR A 281 19.43 16.06 0.86
N ARG A 282 20.63 15.50 1.03
CA ARG A 282 21.00 14.18 0.50
C ARG A 282 20.56 13.08 1.46
N ALA A 283 20.17 11.92 0.92
CA ALA A 283 20.05 10.70 1.73
C ALA A 283 21.39 10.34 2.40
N ASN A 284 21.32 9.75 3.59
CA ASN A 284 22.49 9.34 4.39
C ASN A 284 23.45 10.51 4.73
N CYS A 285 22.92 11.67 5.10
CA CYS A 285 23.72 12.77 5.64
C CYS A 285 23.37 13.05 7.11
N ASP A 286 24.29 13.71 7.82
CA ASP A 286 24.27 13.96 9.27
C ASP A 286 23.06 14.75 9.80
N VAL A 287 22.17 15.23 8.92
CA VAL A 287 20.95 15.98 9.26
C VAL A 287 19.65 15.24 8.96
N HIS A 288 19.75 14.02 8.43
CA HIS A 288 18.63 13.13 8.14
C HIS A 288 18.06 12.51 9.42
N ASP A 289 16.74 12.49 9.60
CA ASP A 289 16.07 11.98 10.81
C ASP A 289 16.63 12.54 12.15
N ALA A 290 17.22 13.75 12.12
CA ALA A 290 18.05 14.28 13.21
C ALA A 290 17.48 15.51 13.95
N GLY A 291 16.41 16.09 13.43
CA GLY A 291 15.65 17.19 14.05
C GLY A 291 14.44 16.70 14.86
N VAL A 292 13.89 17.59 15.68
CA VAL A 292 12.67 17.33 16.46
C VAL A 292 11.41 17.57 15.63
N SER A 293 10.34 16.81 15.88
CA SER A 293 9.07 17.04 15.18
C SER A 293 8.43 18.38 15.58
N LEU A 294 8.06 19.19 14.58
CA LEU A 294 7.33 20.46 14.76
C LEU A 294 5.91 20.38 14.17
N THR A 295 5.29 19.20 14.22
CA THR A 295 3.94 18.90 13.67
C THR A 295 2.84 19.88 14.09
N GLY A 296 2.97 20.53 15.26
CA GLY A 296 2.05 21.57 15.74
C GLY A 296 2.11 22.89 14.96
N TYR A 297 3.18 23.14 14.20
CA TYR A 297 3.37 24.36 13.40
C TYR A 297 3.14 24.12 11.90
N PHE A 298 3.59 22.97 11.38
CA PHE A 298 3.43 22.60 9.97
C PHE A 298 3.62 21.08 9.75
N THR A 299 3.25 20.56 8.58
CA THR A 299 3.34 19.11 8.26
C THR A 299 3.97 18.82 6.90
N LYS A 300 4.59 19.82 6.25
CA LYS A 300 5.14 19.70 4.90
C LYS A 300 6.47 20.42 4.70
N ASP A 301 7.35 19.87 3.89
CA ASP A 301 8.62 20.50 3.50
C ASP A 301 8.45 21.58 2.40
N PHE A 302 9.57 22.20 2.02
CA PHE A 302 9.71 23.16 0.93
C PHE A 302 9.15 22.68 -0.43
N ARG A 303 8.90 21.38 -0.62
CA ARG A 303 8.40 20.78 -1.87
C ARG A 303 6.97 20.24 -1.75
N ASP A 304 6.23 20.62 -0.70
CA ASP A 304 4.91 20.06 -0.35
C ASP A 304 4.97 18.55 0.05
N THR A 305 6.17 18.00 0.29
CA THR A 305 6.39 16.62 0.79
C THR A 305 5.90 16.53 2.24
N ILE A 306 5.15 15.50 2.59
CA ILE A 306 4.63 15.32 3.95
C ILE A 306 5.78 14.92 4.88
N ARG A 307 5.98 15.68 5.97
CA ARG A 307 6.86 15.31 7.09
C ARG A 307 6.17 14.23 7.93
N ALA A 308 6.92 13.31 8.52
CA ALA A 308 6.32 12.23 9.31
C ALA A 308 5.62 12.80 10.57
N ASN A 309 4.34 12.47 10.78
CA ASN A 309 3.59 12.93 11.97
C ASN A 309 4.13 12.35 13.29
N TYR A 310 4.88 11.24 13.22
CA TYR A 310 5.48 10.55 14.36
C TYR A 310 6.90 10.11 13.98
N GLY A 311 7.90 10.67 14.66
CA GLY A 311 9.32 10.43 14.40
C GLY A 311 10.16 11.67 14.69
N THR A 312 11.47 11.55 14.46
CA THR A 312 12.33 12.69 14.16
C THR A 312 12.05 13.21 12.74
N TRP A 313 12.58 14.37 12.39
CA TRP A 313 12.43 15.03 11.10
C TRP A 313 13.81 15.38 10.51
N ASP A 314 13.94 15.57 9.20
CA ASP A 314 15.16 16.18 8.66
C ASP A 314 15.30 17.63 9.13
N MET A 315 16.51 17.99 9.56
CA MET A 315 16.86 19.40 9.75
C MET A 315 17.00 20.10 8.39
N GLY A 316 16.65 21.38 8.34
CA GLY A 316 16.60 22.18 7.12
C GLY A 316 15.23 22.15 6.46
N ALA A 317 15.13 22.82 5.31
CA ALA A 317 13.85 23.13 4.65
C ALA A 317 13.22 21.95 3.90
N MET A 318 13.96 20.88 3.68
CA MET A 318 13.56 19.76 2.83
C MET A 318 13.73 18.45 3.56
N GLU A 319 12.69 17.61 3.52
CA GLU A 319 12.84 16.19 3.81
C GLU A 319 13.55 15.53 2.63
N VAL A 320 14.52 14.67 2.89
CA VAL A 320 14.83 13.56 1.99
C VAL A 320 13.54 12.77 1.79
N ALA A 321 13.22 12.40 0.55
CA ALA A 321 12.13 11.47 0.32
C ALA A 321 12.53 10.14 0.95
N ALA A 322 11.90 9.78 2.08
CA ALA A 322 12.28 8.70 2.98
C ALA A 322 12.87 7.51 2.22
N ILE A 323 14.10 7.11 2.61
CA ILE A 323 14.95 6.18 1.85
C ILE A 323 14.10 5.00 1.38
N SER A 324 14.00 4.86 0.06
CA SER A 324 13.11 3.88 -0.56
C SER A 324 13.43 2.50 0.00
N SER A 325 12.41 1.89 0.63
CA SER A 325 12.47 0.59 1.31
C SER A 325 13.48 -0.36 0.66
N PRO A 326 14.46 -0.88 1.42
CA PRO A 326 15.71 -1.41 0.89
C PRO A 326 15.52 -2.39 -0.26
N ASP A 327 16.39 -2.25 -1.27
CA ASP A 327 16.28 -2.95 -2.54
C ASP A 327 16.25 -4.47 -2.29
N THR A 328 15.07 -5.06 -2.49
CA THR A 328 14.89 -6.51 -2.36
C THR A 328 15.52 -7.20 -3.56
N ILE A 329 16.71 -7.75 -3.36
CA ILE A 329 17.43 -8.49 -4.39
C ILE A 329 17.07 -9.97 -4.29
N SER A 330 16.14 -10.40 -5.12
CA SER A 330 15.64 -11.77 -5.15
C SER A 330 16.44 -12.66 -6.11
N ARG A 331 16.78 -13.87 -5.69
CA ARG A 331 17.56 -14.84 -6.48
C ARG A 331 16.93 -16.22 -6.35
N SER A 332 16.73 -16.93 -7.47
CA SER A 332 16.11 -18.25 -7.44
C SER A 332 17.09 -19.36 -7.08
N ILE A 333 16.61 -20.28 -6.26
CA ILE A 333 17.29 -21.48 -5.79
C ILE A 333 16.46 -22.68 -6.24
N GLY A 334 17.08 -23.70 -6.84
CA GLY A 334 16.40 -24.94 -7.21
C GLY A 334 17.33 -25.88 -7.96
N THR A 335 17.16 -27.18 -7.76
CA THR A 335 18.13 -28.23 -8.17
C THR A 335 18.27 -28.40 -9.70
N ARG A 336 17.50 -27.67 -10.50
CA ARG A 336 17.52 -27.75 -11.97
C ARG A 336 18.66 -26.93 -12.59
N ALA A 337 19.79 -27.59 -12.81
CA ALA A 337 20.96 -27.03 -13.51
C ALA A 337 20.74 -26.71 -15.01
N THR A 338 19.66 -27.20 -15.64
CA THR A 338 19.30 -26.89 -17.03
C THR A 338 18.41 -25.65 -17.13
N ALA A 339 18.28 -25.07 -18.33
CA ALA A 339 17.33 -23.98 -18.54
C ALA A 339 15.90 -24.43 -18.15
N VAL A 340 15.25 -23.65 -17.29
CA VAL A 340 13.84 -23.78 -16.89
C VAL A 340 12.93 -23.52 -18.10
N PHE A 341 13.35 -22.63 -18.98
CA PHE A 341 12.70 -22.28 -20.25
C PHE A 341 13.75 -21.79 -21.27
N ALA A 342 13.54 -22.12 -22.54
CA ALA A 342 14.35 -21.66 -23.66
C ALA A 342 13.44 -21.38 -24.86
N ALA A 343 13.66 -20.25 -25.55
CA ALA A 343 12.96 -19.91 -26.79
C ALA A 343 13.87 -19.11 -27.72
N ALA A 344 13.84 -19.43 -29.01
CA ALA A 344 14.69 -18.80 -30.04
C ALA A 344 13.89 -17.83 -30.91
N GLY A 345 14.48 -16.69 -31.27
CA GLY A 345 13.90 -15.74 -32.25
C GLY A 345 12.68 -14.92 -31.80
N VAL A 346 12.16 -15.10 -30.58
CA VAL A 346 10.79 -14.71 -30.21
C VAL A 346 10.68 -13.77 -28.99
N SER A 347 11.72 -13.04 -28.62
CA SER A 347 11.67 -12.07 -27.52
C SER A 347 12.03 -10.65 -27.93
N SER A 348 11.38 -9.67 -27.28
CA SER A 348 11.72 -8.25 -27.37
C SER A 348 11.67 -7.56 -26.02
N THR A 349 12.56 -6.59 -25.82
CA THR A 349 12.59 -5.75 -24.61
C THR A 349 11.74 -4.49 -24.77
N SER A 350 11.17 -4.00 -23.67
CA SER A 350 10.66 -2.62 -23.53
C SER A 350 11.70 -1.56 -23.88
N SER A 351 11.26 -0.32 -24.15
CA SER A 351 12.14 0.82 -24.40
C SER A 351 13.04 1.19 -23.22
N THR A 352 12.61 0.88 -22.00
CA THR A 352 13.35 1.00 -20.74
C THR A 352 14.26 -0.19 -20.45
N GLY A 353 14.10 -1.33 -21.15
CA GLY A 353 14.85 -2.56 -20.88
C GLY A 353 14.41 -3.32 -19.62
N ASP A 354 13.31 -2.92 -18.97
CA ASP A 354 12.78 -3.52 -17.74
C ASP A 354 11.88 -4.73 -17.95
N THR A 355 11.22 -4.82 -19.11
CA THR A 355 10.20 -5.84 -19.41
C THR A 355 10.60 -6.60 -20.66
N ILE A 356 10.51 -7.93 -20.64
CA ILE A 356 10.64 -8.79 -21.82
C ILE A 356 9.26 -9.33 -22.21
N THR A 357 8.92 -9.20 -23.49
CA THR A 357 7.71 -9.74 -24.11
C THR A 357 8.06 -10.86 -25.09
N LEU A 358 7.31 -11.96 -25.05
CA LEU A 358 7.35 -12.99 -26.09
C LEU A 358 6.45 -12.59 -27.26
N SER A 359 6.95 -12.68 -28.49
CA SER A 359 6.15 -12.47 -29.71
C SER A 359 5.23 -13.64 -30.04
N SER A 360 5.49 -14.82 -29.46
CA SER A 360 4.67 -16.03 -29.61
C SER A 360 4.91 -16.98 -28.44
N GLY A 361 3.86 -17.71 -28.02
CA GLY A 361 3.92 -18.58 -26.84
C GLY A 361 3.82 -17.81 -25.53
N THR A 362 3.99 -18.52 -24.42
CA THR A 362 3.80 -18.00 -23.05
C THR A 362 4.91 -18.48 -22.13
N PHE A 363 5.30 -17.68 -21.15
CA PHE A 363 6.21 -18.13 -20.09
C PHE A 363 5.52 -19.20 -19.23
N PRO A 364 6.14 -20.37 -18.97
CA PRO A 364 5.57 -21.40 -18.10
C PRO A 364 5.53 -20.96 -16.63
N ASP A 365 4.67 -21.59 -15.84
CA ASP A 365 4.49 -21.29 -14.41
C ASP A 365 5.66 -21.76 -13.52
N SER A 366 6.65 -22.44 -14.09
CA SER A 366 7.93 -22.77 -13.44
C SER A 366 8.90 -21.59 -13.35
N ILE A 367 8.65 -20.50 -14.09
CA ILE A 367 9.39 -19.24 -14.00
C ILE A 367 8.73 -18.33 -12.97
N GLY A 368 9.53 -17.74 -12.08
CA GLY A 368 9.06 -16.76 -11.11
C GLY A 368 10.14 -15.78 -10.67
N GLU A 369 9.90 -15.16 -9.51
CA GLU A 369 10.81 -14.21 -8.88
C GLU A 369 12.23 -14.78 -8.68
N GLY A 370 13.24 -14.00 -9.04
CA GLY A 370 14.66 -14.32 -8.86
C GLY A 370 15.32 -15.15 -9.95
N ASP A 371 14.56 -15.66 -10.93
CA ASP A 371 15.13 -16.44 -12.04
C ASP A 371 16.08 -15.62 -12.93
N SER A 372 17.17 -16.27 -13.32
CA SER A 372 18.27 -15.69 -14.11
C SER A 372 17.93 -15.76 -15.60
N VAL A 373 17.65 -14.61 -16.21
CA VAL A 373 17.30 -14.47 -17.63
C VAL A 373 18.55 -14.11 -18.43
N ARG A 374 18.87 -14.91 -19.44
CA ARG A 374 19.92 -14.64 -20.43
C ARG A 374 19.29 -14.35 -21.79
N ILE A 375 19.57 -13.19 -22.36
CA ILE A 375 19.03 -12.74 -23.65
C ILE A 375 20.15 -12.28 -24.59
N GLY A 376 19.94 -12.47 -25.89
CA GLY A 376 20.84 -12.01 -26.96
C GLY A 376 22.03 -12.96 -27.23
N ALA A 377 22.83 -12.61 -28.24
CA ALA A 377 24.03 -13.39 -28.63
C ALA A 377 25.25 -13.11 -27.72
N THR A 378 25.28 -11.94 -27.07
CA THR A 378 26.20 -11.61 -25.97
C THR A 378 25.37 -11.59 -24.68
N PRO A 379 25.34 -12.68 -23.89
CA PRO A 379 24.25 -12.91 -22.93
C PRO A 379 24.16 -11.87 -21.81
N GLN A 380 23.22 -10.93 -21.94
CA GLN A 380 22.88 -10.02 -20.86
C GLN A 380 22.10 -10.77 -19.79
N THR A 381 22.50 -10.64 -18.52
CA THR A 381 21.87 -11.35 -17.40
C THR A 381 20.95 -10.41 -16.62
N GLY A 382 19.64 -10.57 -16.83
CA GLY A 382 18.60 -9.98 -15.99
C GLY A 382 18.12 -10.95 -14.91
N PHE A 383 17.37 -10.44 -13.94
CA PHE A 383 16.70 -11.26 -12.92
C PHE A 383 15.21 -10.96 -12.92
N VAL A 384 14.35 -11.97 -12.90
CA VAL A 384 12.89 -11.77 -12.87
C VAL A 384 12.46 -11.13 -11.54
N LYS A 385 11.62 -10.10 -11.65
CA LYS A 385 10.88 -9.48 -10.54
C LYS A 385 9.46 -10.03 -10.45
N SER A 386 8.77 -10.14 -11.59
CA SER A 386 7.41 -10.69 -11.65
C SER A 386 7.01 -11.11 -13.08
N ARG A 387 5.91 -11.85 -13.22
CA ARG A 387 5.19 -12.06 -14.48
C ARG A 387 4.03 -11.07 -14.58
N VAL A 388 3.73 -10.56 -15.77
CA VAL A 388 2.63 -9.59 -15.97
C VAL A 388 1.36 -10.35 -16.33
N GLY A 389 0.47 -10.51 -15.36
CA GLY A 389 -0.73 -11.34 -15.48
C GLY A 389 -0.53 -12.79 -14.98
N ALA A 390 -1.62 -13.55 -14.96
CA ALA A 390 -1.67 -14.91 -14.42
C ALA A 390 -1.02 -15.97 -15.37
N THR A 391 -1.21 -17.25 -15.05
CA THR A 391 -0.84 -18.41 -15.89
C THR A 391 -1.09 -18.16 -17.37
N GLY A 392 -0.05 -18.36 -18.19
CA GLY A 392 -0.09 -18.02 -19.62
C GLY A 392 0.39 -16.61 -19.96
N SER A 393 1.01 -15.88 -19.02
CA SER A 393 1.61 -14.57 -19.32
C SER A 393 2.67 -14.65 -20.43
N THR A 394 2.62 -13.69 -21.36
CA THR A 394 3.64 -13.47 -22.41
C THR A 394 4.75 -12.51 -21.96
N LYS A 395 4.74 -12.04 -20.71
CA LYS A 395 5.59 -10.93 -20.23
C LYS A 395 6.20 -11.17 -18.84
N ILE A 396 7.48 -10.84 -18.70
CA ILE A 396 8.20 -10.76 -17.43
C ILE A 396 8.77 -9.36 -17.21
N VAL A 397 8.70 -8.89 -15.97
CA VAL A 397 9.39 -7.68 -15.49
C VAL A 397 10.68 -8.12 -14.79
N LEU A 398 11.76 -7.37 -14.99
CA LEU A 398 13.07 -7.60 -14.40
C LEU A 398 13.28 -6.72 -13.16
N GLN A 399 14.24 -7.11 -12.31
CA GLN A 399 14.64 -6.34 -11.13
C GLN A 399 15.46 -5.09 -11.50
N SER A 400 16.18 -5.16 -12.61
CA SER A 400 17.02 -4.11 -13.17
C SER A 400 16.84 -4.08 -14.68
N CYS A 401 16.98 -2.90 -15.28
CA CYS A 401 16.97 -2.75 -16.74
C CYS A 401 18.16 -3.47 -17.39
N LEU A 402 17.96 -4.01 -18.58
CA LEU A 402 19.04 -4.54 -19.43
C LEU A 402 19.86 -3.40 -20.05
N ALA A 403 21.12 -3.68 -20.39
CA ALA A 403 22.09 -2.70 -20.88
C ALA A 403 21.92 -2.36 -22.38
N ALA A 404 21.20 -3.19 -23.14
CA ALA A 404 20.76 -2.87 -24.49
C ALA A 404 19.30 -3.30 -24.73
N GLN A 405 18.68 -2.69 -25.73
CA GLN A 405 17.40 -3.16 -26.27
C GLN A 405 17.64 -4.32 -27.24
N GLU A 406 16.87 -5.39 -27.11
CA GLU A 406 16.97 -6.62 -27.90
C GLU A 406 15.63 -6.88 -28.60
N SER A 407 15.69 -7.42 -29.83
CA SER A 407 14.50 -7.71 -30.66
C SER A 407 14.71 -8.96 -31.50
N ALA A 408 13.70 -9.83 -31.56
CA ALA A 408 13.81 -11.20 -32.09
C ALA A 408 14.96 -12.01 -31.45
N ALA A 409 15.29 -11.72 -30.19
CA ALA A 409 16.41 -12.35 -29.51
C ALA A 409 16.05 -13.74 -28.96
N ASN A 410 17.06 -14.61 -28.86
CA ASN A 410 16.98 -15.85 -28.11
C ASN A 410 16.95 -15.53 -26.60
N ILE A 411 16.12 -16.24 -25.86
CA ILE A 411 15.97 -16.13 -24.40
C ILE A 411 16.12 -17.51 -23.75
N ASN A 412 16.93 -17.57 -22.69
CA ASN A 412 17.07 -18.73 -21.82
C ASN A 412 16.88 -18.28 -20.37
N VAL A 413 16.10 -19.01 -19.58
CA VAL A 413 15.82 -18.72 -18.18
C VAL A 413 16.26 -19.89 -17.31
N TYR A 414 17.00 -19.61 -16.24
CA TYR A 414 17.63 -20.60 -15.37
C TYR A 414 17.31 -20.32 -13.90
N ARG A 415 17.41 -21.34 -13.04
CA ARG A 415 17.70 -21.10 -11.62
C ARG A 415 19.02 -20.36 -11.50
N ARG A 416 19.14 -19.45 -10.54
CA ARG A 416 20.39 -18.72 -10.34
C ARG A 416 21.39 -19.55 -9.53
N TYR A 417 20.92 -20.30 -8.53
CA TYR A 417 21.71 -21.16 -7.66
C TYR A 417 21.07 -22.55 -7.60
N ASN A 418 21.86 -23.61 -7.52
CA ASN A 418 21.34 -24.98 -7.48
C ASN A 418 20.90 -25.39 -6.06
N ASP A 419 21.47 -24.75 -5.05
CA ASP A 419 21.20 -24.96 -3.63
C ASP A 419 21.23 -23.63 -2.84
N ILE A 420 21.02 -23.70 -1.52
CA ILE A 420 20.95 -22.53 -0.64
C ILE A 420 22.35 -22.04 -0.25
N TYR A 421 23.38 -22.89 -0.28
CA TYR A 421 24.77 -22.53 0.05
C TYR A 421 25.38 -21.62 -1.02
N ASP A 422 25.21 -21.99 -2.30
CA ASP A 422 25.61 -21.18 -3.47
C ASP A 422 24.98 -19.77 -3.47
N TRP A 423 23.74 -19.64 -2.96
CA TRP A 423 23.03 -18.37 -2.81
C TRP A 423 23.56 -17.52 -1.64
N GLU A 424 23.95 -18.19 -0.56
CA GLU A 424 24.37 -17.57 0.69
C GLU A 424 25.84 -17.11 0.62
N ALA A 425 26.71 -17.91 0.00
CA ALA A 425 28.14 -17.65 -0.19
C ALA A 425 28.47 -16.38 -1.00
N VAL A 426 27.46 -15.72 -1.58
CA VAL A 426 27.58 -14.47 -2.33
C VAL A 426 26.66 -13.36 -1.79
N CYS A 427 26.14 -13.53 -0.57
CA CYS A 427 25.44 -12.50 0.19
C CYS A 427 26.42 -11.39 0.62
N PRO A 428 26.09 -10.09 0.46
CA PRO A 428 26.93 -9.01 0.97
C PRO A 428 26.96 -9.01 2.51
N ALA A 429 28.16 -8.97 3.11
CA ALA A 429 28.31 -9.13 4.56
C ALA A 429 27.66 -8.03 5.41
N ASN A 430 27.45 -6.85 4.84
CA ASN A 430 26.72 -5.76 5.48
C ASN A 430 25.58 -5.33 4.56
N LEU A 431 24.34 -5.68 4.91
CA LEU A 431 23.14 -5.39 4.12
C LEU A 431 22.64 -3.94 4.30
N VAL A 432 22.94 -3.34 5.46
CA VAL A 432 22.60 -1.95 5.81
C VAL A 432 23.37 -0.97 4.91
N SER A 433 24.69 -1.12 4.80
CA SER A 433 25.54 -0.19 4.04
C SER A 433 25.33 -0.25 2.52
N VAL A 434 24.67 -1.31 2.02
CA VAL A 434 24.26 -1.47 0.62
C VAL A 434 22.77 -1.25 0.39
N ASN A 435 22.00 -0.88 1.43
CA ASN A 435 20.55 -0.61 1.43
C ASN A 435 19.70 -1.73 0.78
N LYS A 436 19.87 -3.00 1.20
CA LYS A 436 19.23 -4.16 0.56
C LYS A 436 18.63 -5.18 1.52
N VAL A 437 17.63 -5.91 1.01
CA VAL A 437 17.19 -7.21 1.52
C VAL A 437 17.72 -8.29 0.58
N TRP A 438 18.44 -9.28 1.10
CA TRP A 438 18.96 -10.39 0.28
C TRP A 438 17.97 -11.56 0.32
N LYS A 439 17.28 -11.81 -0.80
CA LYS A 439 16.15 -12.75 -0.84
C LYS A 439 16.47 -14.00 -1.67
N GLY A 440 16.37 -15.17 -1.04
CA GLY A 440 16.46 -16.48 -1.67
C GLY A 440 15.05 -17.02 -1.93
N VAL A 441 14.74 -17.31 -3.20
CA VAL A 441 13.43 -17.82 -3.62
C VAL A 441 13.60 -19.27 -4.07
N CYS A 442 13.26 -20.21 -3.21
CA CYS A 442 13.39 -21.64 -3.48
C CYS A 442 12.24 -22.16 -4.36
N TYR A 443 12.53 -23.08 -5.26
CA TYR A 443 11.58 -23.69 -6.19
C TYR A 443 11.49 -25.21 -5.99
N ASN A 444 10.28 -25.74 -6.20
CA ASN A 444 9.98 -27.16 -6.12
C ASN A 444 10.25 -27.84 -7.48
N ASP A 445 11.53 -27.90 -7.86
CA ASP A 445 12.03 -28.75 -8.96
C ASP A 445 13.00 -29.86 -8.51
N GLY A 446 13.08 -30.06 -7.18
CA GLY A 446 13.71 -31.18 -6.50
C GLY A 446 13.82 -30.89 -5.00
N ALA A 447 14.40 -31.82 -4.24
CA ALA A 447 14.69 -31.60 -2.82
C ALA A 447 16.10 -31.00 -2.66
N ILE A 448 16.22 -29.90 -1.92
CA ILE A 448 17.50 -29.24 -1.67
C ILE A 448 18.22 -29.99 -0.54
N SER A 449 19.43 -30.51 -0.80
CA SER A 449 20.10 -31.50 0.05
C SER A 449 21.50 -31.11 0.56
N THR A 450 21.75 -29.82 0.72
CA THR A 450 22.98 -29.26 1.30
C THR A 450 22.75 -28.78 2.73
N ASP A 451 23.60 -29.15 3.68
CA ASP A 451 23.65 -28.51 5.01
C ASP A 451 24.08 -27.05 4.81
N VAL A 452 23.29 -26.10 5.30
CA VAL A 452 23.58 -24.67 5.15
C VAL A 452 23.51 -23.94 6.48
N GLU A 453 24.65 -23.35 6.85
CA GLU A 453 24.71 -22.26 7.80
C GLU A 453 24.49 -20.93 7.08
N LEU A 454 23.62 -20.09 7.62
CA LEU A 454 23.27 -18.80 7.05
C LEU A 454 23.95 -17.71 7.88
N ASN A 455 25.23 -17.44 7.62
CA ASN A 455 26.14 -16.66 8.47
C ASN A 455 26.83 -15.46 7.79
N ASN A 456 26.78 -15.36 6.45
CA ASN A 456 27.56 -14.36 5.72
C ASN A 456 27.09 -12.92 5.96
N ALA A 457 25.80 -12.67 6.24
CA ALA A 457 25.27 -11.33 6.55
C ALA A 457 25.53 -10.95 8.02
N THR A 458 26.75 -10.54 8.32
CA THR A 458 27.20 -10.18 9.68
C THR A 458 26.75 -8.79 10.15
N THR A 459 26.22 -7.94 9.27
CA THR A 459 25.56 -6.67 9.66
C THR A 459 24.19 -6.55 9.00
N THR A 460 23.14 -6.65 9.81
CA THR A 460 21.72 -6.66 9.44
C THR A 460 20.90 -5.85 10.44
N ASP A 461 19.69 -5.45 10.05
CA ASP A 461 18.69 -4.86 10.94
C ASP A 461 17.26 -5.32 10.57
N ALA A 462 16.24 -4.80 11.26
CA ALA A 462 14.84 -5.18 11.05
C ALA A 462 14.31 -4.88 9.62
N THR A 463 14.98 -4.01 8.86
CA THR A 463 14.71 -3.66 7.46
C THR A 463 15.74 -4.25 6.48
N HIS A 464 16.98 -4.47 6.91
CA HIS A 464 18.10 -4.99 6.11
C HIS A 464 18.49 -6.42 6.52
N PHE A 465 17.83 -7.43 5.96
CA PHE A 465 17.97 -8.83 6.41
C PHE A 465 18.09 -9.83 5.24
N MET A 466 18.53 -11.05 5.57
CA MET A 466 18.40 -12.21 4.69
C MET A 466 16.99 -12.81 4.78
N TRP A 467 16.39 -13.14 3.64
CA TRP A 467 15.04 -13.69 3.54
C TRP A 467 15.01 -14.94 2.66
N LEU A 468 14.80 -16.11 3.25
CA LEU A 468 14.64 -17.37 2.54
C LEU A 468 13.13 -17.72 2.46
N THR A 469 12.61 -17.95 1.26
CA THR A 469 11.18 -18.25 1.05
C THR A 469 10.96 -19.20 -0.12
N ALA A 470 9.88 -19.97 -0.13
CA ALA A 470 9.42 -20.64 -1.35
C ALA A 470 8.81 -19.65 -2.35
N ALA A 471 8.95 -19.95 -3.65
CA ALA A 471 8.24 -19.22 -4.71
C ALA A 471 6.72 -19.24 -4.48
N ALA A 472 6.05 -18.10 -4.65
CA ALA A 472 4.67 -17.91 -4.19
C ALA A 472 3.64 -18.93 -4.75
N ASN A 473 3.86 -19.45 -5.96
CA ASN A 473 3.03 -20.48 -6.59
C ASN A 473 3.51 -21.93 -6.35
N GLN A 474 4.50 -22.11 -5.47
CA GLN A 474 5.10 -23.39 -5.07
C GLN A 474 5.30 -23.50 -3.55
N ARG A 475 4.58 -22.66 -2.80
CA ARG A 475 4.39 -22.79 -1.35
C ARG A 475 3.64 -24.08 -1.02
N HIS A 476 3.81 -24.60 0.19
CA HIS A 476 2.94 -25.64 0.74
C HIS A 476 1.57 -25.04 1.14
N ASN A 477 0.56 -25.89 1.27
CA ASN A 477 -0.76 -25.51 1.80
C ASN A 477 -1.11 -26.39 3.03
N GLY A 478 -0.43 -26.14 4.16
CA GLY A 478 -0.53 -26.89 5.43
C GLY A 478 -0.31 -28.41 5.38
N THR A 479 -0.07 -28.98 4.19
CA THR A 479 -0.24 -30.41 3.89
C THR A 479 1.10 -31.04 3.54
N LYS A 480 1.31 -32.25 4.08
CA LYS A 480 2.47 -33.09 3.85
C LYS A 480 2.81 -33.24 2.35
N ASN A 481 4.10 -33.11 2.01
CA ASN A 481 4.65 -33.22 0.65
C ASN A 481 4.15 -32.19 -0.39
N THR A 482 3.50 -31.09 0.02
CA THR A 482 3.19 -29.96 -0.87
C THR A 482 4.30 -28.91 -0.84
N GLY A 483 4.59 -28.25 -1.96
CA GLY A 483 5.61 -27.18 -2.02
C GLY A 483 7.08 -27.63 -1.85
N VAL A 484 7.95 -26.66 -1.55
CA VAL A 484 9.43 -26.81 -1.54
C VAL A 484 9.93 -27.64 -0.35
N VAL A 485 10.84 -28.58 -0.61
CA VAL A 485 11.46 -29.46 0.41
C VAL A 485 12.97 -29.22 0.54
N VAL A 486 13.44 -28.99 1.77
CA VAL A 486 14.86 -29.05 2.17
C VAL A 486 15.06 -30.31 3.02
N ASN A 487 16.02 -31.15 2.66
CA ASN A 487 16.19 -32.50 3.20
C ASN A 487 17.62 -33.02 3.00
N LEU A 488 18.35 -33.30 4.09
CA LEU A 488 19.72 -33.85 4.03
C LEU A 488 19.79 -35.38 3.97
N GLY A 489 18.65 -36.08 3.95
CA GLY A 489 18.61 -37.54 3.96
C GLY A 489 19.17 -38.17 5.23
N GLY A 490 19.18 -37.44 6.35
CA GLY A 490 19.72 -37.93 7.62
C GLY A 490 21.23 -37.78 7.81
N ALA A 491 21.83 -36.66 7.36
CA ALA A 491 23.27 -36.41 7.53
C ALA A 491 23.67 -35.44 8.65
N ALA A 492 22.92 -34.34 8.85
CA ALA A 492 23.27 -33.26 9.78
C ALA A 492 22.02 -32.46 10.22
N GLN A 493 22.24 -31.32 10.90
CA GLN A 493 21.24 -30.26 11.06
C GLN A 493 20.89 -29.67 9.68
N VAL A 494 19.61 -29.48 9.35
CA VAL A 494 19.22 -29.13 7.96
C VAL A 494 19.41 -27.65 7.64
N LEU A 495 19.10 -26.75 8.57
CA LEU A 495 19.31 -25.31 8.45
C LEU A 495 19.86 -24.72 9.75
N ARG A 496 20.89 -23.87 9.66
CA ARG A 496 21.52 -23.19 10.79
C ARG A 496 21.48 -21.65 10.63
N PRO A 497 20.38 -20.96 11.00
CA PRO A 497 20.30 -19.50 10.94
C PRO A 497 21.26 -18.84 11.93
N ASN A 498 22.29 -18.17 11.42
CA ASN A 498 23.39 -17.59 12.22
C ASN A 498 23.67 -16.10 11.89
N SER A 499 22.81 -15.47 11.08
CA SER A 499 22.79 -14.02 10.80
C SER A 499 21.61 -13.38 11.53
N PRO A 500 21.75 -12.23 12.22
CA PRO A 500 20.64 -11.58 12.92
C PRO A 500 19.50 -11.14 11.97
N TYR A 501 18.28 -11.01 12.50
CA TYR A 501 17.06 -10.57 11.79
C TYR A 501 16.62 -11.44 10.60
N LEU A 502 17.26 -12.61 10.39
CA LEU A 502 16.99 -13.50 9.26
C LEU A 502 15.54 -14.01 9.26
N ARG A 503 14.91 -14.05 8.08
CA ARG A 503 13.52 -14.52 7.91
C ARG A 503 13.46 -15.80 7.06
N ILE A 504 12.80 -16.84 7.57
CA ILE A 504 12.52 -18.08 6.84
C ILE A 504 11.01 -18.31 6.80
N GLU A 505 10.47 -18.58 5.62
CA GLU A 505 9.05 -18.89 5.44
C GLU A 505 8.77 -19.90 4.30
N TRP A 506 7.65 -20.62 4.38
CA TRP A 506 7.09 -21.47 3.31
C TRP A 506 7.90 -22.71 2.90
N LEU A 507 8.82 -23.17 3.75
CA LEU A 507 9.63 -24.36 3.49
C LEU A 507 9.10 -25.58 4.24
N ILE A 508 9.13 -26.73 3.57
CA ILE A 508 9.20 -28.02 4.24
C ILE A 508 10.66 -28.30 4.60
N VAL A 509 10.93 -28.60 5.87
CA VAL A 509 12.28 -28.97 6.37
C VAL A 509 12.16 -30.31 7.10
N LYS A 510 12.91 -31.33 6.66
CA LYS A 510 12.73 -32.70 7.15
C LYS A 510 13.99 -33.56 7.19
N ASP A 511 13.85 -34.69 7.88
CA ASP A 511 14.85 -35.76 8.02
C ASP A 511 16.23 -35.27 8.52
N GLY A 512 16.23 -34.26 9.42
CA GLY A 512 17.41 -33.83 10.17
C GLY A 512 17.90 -34.88 11.16
N TYR A 513 19.22 -35.04 11.25
CA TYR A 513 19.84 -36.18 11.96
C TYR A 513 21.23 -35.84 12.50
N GLY A 514 21.58 -36.54 13.58
CA GLY A 514 22.96 -36.88 13.91
C GLY A 514 22.95 -37.85 15.08
N THR A 515 24.09 -38.49 15.34
CA THR A 515 24.24 -39.51 16.40
C THR A 515 24.47 -38.92 17.80
N GLY A 516 24.20 -37.64 18.00
CA GLY A 516 24.37 -36.93 19.27
C GLY A 516 23.27 -35.91 19.56
N ASP A 517 23.25 -35.44 20.81
CA ASP A 517 22.31 -34.43 21.29
C ASP A 517 22.42 -33.10 20.52
N GLY A 518 21.31 -32.37 20.40
CA GLY A 518 21.26 -31.08 19.72
C GLY A 518 21.05 -31.13 18.20
N THR A 519 20.70 -32.29 17.63
CA THR A 519 20.45 -32.46 16.19
C THR A 519 19.01 -32.13 15.84
N SER A 520 18.78 -31.32 14.80
CA SER A 520 17.47 -30.75 14.50
C SER A 520 17.24 -30.45 13.01
N ASN A 521 15.97 -30.33 12.61
CA ASN A 521 15.61 -29.78 11.31
C ASN A 521 16.05 -28.31 11.19
N MET A 522 16.00 -27.53 12.28
CA MET A 522 16.57 -26.18 12.33
C MET A 522 17.22 -25.88 13.68
N ASP A 523 18.41 -25.27 13.64
CA ASP A 523 19.18 -24.83 14.81
C ASP A 523 19.43 -23.32 14.73
N VAL A 524 18.58 -22.53 15.39
CA VAL A 524 18.65 -21.07 15.37
C VAL A 524 19.73 -20.61 16.34
N ARG A 525 20.66 -19.79 15.83
CA ARG A 525 21.88 -19.34 16.52
C ARG A 525 22.06 -17.82 16.55
N ALA A 526 21.12 -17.05 16.00
CA ALA A 526 21.23 -15.59 15.92
C ALA A 526 19.93 -14.86 16.33
N PRO A 527 20.02 -13.65 16.90
CA PRO A 527 18.89 -12.95 17.49
C PRO A 527 17.94 -12.34 16.44
N TYR A 528 16.70 -12.10 16.87
CA TYR A 528 15.61 -11.54 16.06
C TYR A 528 15.23 -12.38 14.84
N THR A 529 15.70 -13.63 14.74
CA THR A 529 15.35 -14.57 13.67
C THR A 529 13.85 -14.83 13.66
N THR A 530 13.23 -14.82 12.48
CA THR A 530 11.80 -15.11 12.28
C THR A 530 11.64 -16.37 11.43
N VAL A 531 10.93 -17.37 11.95
CA VAL A 531 10.62 -18.61 11.23
C VAL A 531 9.11 -18.82 11.28
N LYS A 532 8.45 -18.76 10.13
CA LYS A 532 6.98 -18.79 10.09
C LYS A 532 6.45 -19.56 8.90
N ASN A 533 5.21 -20.02 8.97
CA ASN A 533 4.56 -20.70 7.84
C ASN A 533 5.46 -21.81 7.24
N CYS A 534 6.10 -22.65 8.07
CA CYS A 534 6.94 -23.77 7.63
C CYS A 534 6.43 -25.10 8.20
N ILE A 535 6.78 -26.23 7.55
CA ILE A 535 6.42 -27.58 8.00
C ILE A 535 7.68 -28.37 8.36
N PHE A 536 7.75 -28.87 9.59
CA PHE A 536 8.87 -29.63 10.16
C PHE A 536 8.46 -31.06 10.47
N TYR A 537 9.18 -32.07 9.96
CA TYR A 537 8.89 -33.46 10.31
C TYR A 537 10.08 -34.43 10.17
N ASN A 538 9.89 -35.65 10.69
CA ASN A 538 10.77 -36.80 10.52
C ASN A 538 12.24 -36.62 10.96
N ALA A 539 12.55 -35.59 11.77
CA ALA A 539 13.73 -35.68 12.62
C ALA A 539 13.60 -36.96 13.47
N VAL A 540 14.68 -37.75 13.56
CA VAL A 540 14.63 -39.15 14.05
C VAL A 540 14.27 -39.25 15.54
N ALA A 541 14.31 -40.47 16.11
CA ALA A 541 13.99 -40.76 17.51
C ALA A 541 14.75 -39.92 18.57
N THR A 542 15.83 -39.23 18.19
CA THR A 542 16.57 -38.24 19.01
C THR A 542 16.46 -36.80 18.51
N GLY A 543 15.98 -36.57 17.28
CA GLY A 543 16.10 -35.29 16.56
C GLY A 543 14.92 -34.33 16.76
N TRP A 544 15.21 -33.02 16.70
CA TRP A 544 14.26 -31.96 17.07
C TRP A 544 13.75 -31.18 15.85
N GLY A 545 12.59 -30.52 15.96
CA GLY A 545 12.06 -29.64 14.91
C GLY A 545 12.83 -28.31 14.84
N ILE A 546 12.59 -27.42 15.80
CA ILE A 546 13.35 -26.18 16.01
C ILE A 546 14.07 -26.23 17.37
N ARG A 547 15.35 -25.86 17.36
CA ARG A 547 16.15 -25.49 18.53
C ARG A 547 16.42 -23.98 18.52
N THR A 548 16.37 -23.33 19.68
CA THR A 548 17.01 -22.01 19.89
C THR A 548 18.21 -22.19 20.80
N HIS A 549 19.41 -21.88 20.29
CA HIS A 549 20.67 -22.33 20.88
C HIS A 549 21.23 -21.34 21.90
N GLU A 550 21.26 -21.73 23.17
CA GLU A 550 21.69 -20.90 24.30
C GLU A 550 23.01 -20.17 24.05
N GLY A 551 24.09 -20.93 23.81
CA GLY A 551 25.45 -20.41 23.72
C GLY A 551 25.79 -19.52 22.52
N ASN A 552 24.84 -19.28 21.60
CA ASN A 552 25.06 -18.48 20.39
C ASN A 552 24.24 -17.16 20.36
N GLY A 553 23.31 -16.95 21.28
CA GLY A 553 22.51 -15.70 21.34
C GLY A 553 21.27 -15.70 20.43
N ALA A 554 20.61 -16.85 20.29
CA ALA A 554 19.30 -16.97 19.64
C ALA A 554 18.18 -16.31 20.47
N ASN A 555 18.15 -14.98 20.45
CA ASN A 555 17.39 -14.17 21.40
C ASN A 555 16.30 -13.32 20.69
N TYR A 556 15.12 -13.17 21.31
CA TYR A 556 13.98 -12.41 20.75
C TYR A 556 13.48 -12.95 19.39
N CYS A 557 13.65 -14.24 19.14
CA CYS A 557 13.23 -14.90 17.91
C CYS A 557 11.70 -15.08 17.86
N ASN A 558 11.13 -15.17 16.66
CA ASN A 558 9.68 -15.25 16.44
C ASN A 558 9.32 -16.47 15.58
N PHE A 559 8.55 -17.39 16.17
CA PHE A 559 8.15 -18.68 15.61
C PHE A 559 6.63 -18.77 15.53
N TYR A 560 6.04 -18.63 14.33
CA TYR A 560 4.58 -18.62 14.22
C TYR A 560 3.99 -19.23 12.94
N ASN A 561 2.75 -19.74 13.03
CA ASN A 561 2.10 -20.53 11.96
C ASN A 561 2.94 -21.72 11.46
N ASN A 562 3.81 -22.32 12.28
CA ASN A 562 4.57 -23.50 11.85
C ASN A 562 3.85 -24.81 12.24
N ILE A 563 3.95 -25.81 11.37
CA ILE A 563 3.45 -27.16 11.62
C ILE A 563 4.61 -28.09 11.95
N PHE A 564 4.44 -28.92 12.97
CA PHE A 564 5.43 -29.90 13.43
C PHE A 564 4.77 -31.28 13.60
N TYR A 565 5.35 -32.34 13.03
CA TYR A 565 4.90 -33.69 13.36
C TYR A 565 5.99 -34.77 13.28
N ASN A 566 5.81 -35.86 14.05
CA ASN A 566 6.61 -37.08 13.99
C ASN A 566 8.12 -36.85 14.22
N MET A 567 8.46 -36.33 15.41
CA MET A 567 9.83 -35.99 15.85
C MET A 567 10.03 -36.29 17.34
N ALA A 568 11.28 -36.33 17.81
CA ALA A 568 11.58 -36.53 19.24
C ALA A 568 11.19 -35.30 20.08
N LYS A 569 11.49 -34.10 19.59
CA LYS A 569 11.02 -32.81 20.15
C LYS A 569 10.51 -31.94 19.02
N ALA A 570 9.36 -31.28 19.14
CA ALA A 570 8.92 -30.34 18.09
C ALA A 570 9.62 -28.97 18.23
N ILE A 571 9.55 -28.39 19.43
CA ILE A 571 10.13 -27.09 19.76
C ILE A 571 10.95 -27.24 21.05
N HIS A 572 12.20 -26.78 21.03
CA HIS A 572 13.10 -26.81 22.18
C HIS A 572 13.75 -25.44 22.38
N ASN A 573 13.30 -24.69 23.39
CA ASN A 573 13.80 -23.36 23.74
C ASN A 573 14.84 -23.44 24.87
N GLU A 574 16.10 -23.13 24.61
CA GLU A 574 17.20 -23.29 25.58
C GLU A 574 17.71 -21.97 26.19
N HIS A 575 17.18 -20.79 25.83
CA HIS A 575 17.84 -19.52 26.13
C HIS A 575 18.11 -19.23 27.64
N GLY A 576 19.36 -18.94 27.99
CA GLY A 576 19.84 -18.93 29.38
C GLY A 576 19.45 -17.75 30.27
N THR A 577 18.95 -16.63 29.75
CA THR A 577 18.71 -15.42 30.58
C THR A 577 17.30 -14.84 30.46
N ALA A 578 16.70 -14.51 31.62
CA ALA A 578 15.29 -14.07 31.73
C ALA A 578 14.99 -12.69 31.12
N ALA A 579 15.99 -11.98 30.58
CA ALA A 579 15.85 -10.67 29.96
C ALA A 579 15.53 -10.71 28.45
N THR A 580 15.63 -11.88 27.81
CA THR A 580 15.32 -12.03 26.38
C THR A 580 14.40 -13.22 26.13
N MET A 581 13.24 -12.93 25.54
CA MET A 581 12.11 -13.85 25.47
C MET A 581 11.74 -14.17 24.03
N ASP A 582 11.88 -15.44 23.65
CA ASP A 582 11.45 -15.94 22.36
C ASP A 582 9.92 -16.10 22.30
N THR A 583 9.36 -15.88 21.11
CA THR A 583 7.92 -15.89 20.83
C THR A 583 7.55 -17.13 20.03
N PHE A 584 6.71 -18.01 20.59
CA PHE A 584 6.15 -19.20 19.94
C PHE A 584 4.62 -19.08 19.88
N VAL A 585 4.07 -18.72 18.72
CA VAL A 585 2.66 -18.31 18.60
C VAL A 585 1.95 -19.00 17.44
N ASN A 586 0.70 -19.46 17.63
CA ASN A 586 -0.08 -20.09 16.55
C ASN A 586 0.69 -21.21 15.83
N ASN A 587 1.41 -22.09 16.55
CA ASN A 587 2.03 -23.28 15.95
C ASN A 587 1.15 -24.52 16.18
N THR A 588 1.21 -25.49 15.27
CA THR A 588 0.51 -26.79 15.40
C THR A 588 1.51 -27.92 15.52
N VAL A 589 1.48 -28.63 16.66
CA VAL A 589 2.35 -29.78 16.95
C VAL A 589 1.52 -31.06 17.10
N TYR A 590 1.89 -32.11 16.37
CA TYR A 590 1.20 -33.40 16.44
C TYR A 590 2.15 -34.61 16.47
N ASN A 591 1.85 -35.62 17.29
CA ASN A 591 2.57 -36.91 17.28
C ASN A 591 4.10 -36.77 17.40
N CYS A 592 4.57 -35.92 18.32
CA CYS A 592 5.99 -35.80 18.70
C CYS A 592 6.16 -36.34 20.13
N VAL A 593 7.30 -36.95 20.47
CA VAL A 593 7.52 -37.56 21.80
C VAL A 593 7.42 -36.48 22.88
N THR A 594 8.23 -35.44 22.75
CA THR A 594 8.02 -34.14 23.39
C THR A 594 7.40 -33.17 22.40
N GLY A 595 6.38 -32.43 22.82
CA GLY A 595 5.79 -31.36 22.03
C GLY A 595 6.64 -30.09 22.11
N ILE A 596 6.27 -29.19 23.02
CA ILE A 596 6.99 -27.94 23.29
C ILE A 596 7.73 -28.06 24.62
N GLU A 597 9.03 -27.82 24.61
CA GLU A 597 9.89 -27.83 25.78
C GLU A 597 10.59 -26.47 25.96
N ASN A 598 10.53 -25.95 27.18
CA ASN A 598 11.10 -24.66 27.54
C ASN A 598 12.20 -24.85 28.61
N MET A 599 13.44 -25.12 28.22
CA MET A 599 14.55 -25.10 29.18
C MET A 599 14.97 -23.68 29.57
N SER A 600 14.57 -22.68 28.77
CA SER A 600 14.82 -21.27 29.04
C SER A 600 14.17 -20.75 30.33
N THR A 601 14.83 -19.79 30.97
CA THR A 601 14.24 -18.99 32.06
C THR A 601 13.13 -18.02 31.62
N SER A 602 12.86 -17.86 30.31
CA SER A 602 11.69 -17.12 29.80
C SER A 602 11.23 -17.56 28.40
N GLY A 603 9.93 -17.53 28.15
CA GLY A 603 9.37 -17.75 26.81
C GLY A 603 7.90 -17.31 26.70
N TYR A 604 7.46 -16.95 25.51
CA TYR A 604 6.07 -16.53 25.24
C TYR A 604 5.36 -17.52 24.33
N PHE A 605 4.39 -18.24 24.87
CA PHE A 605 3.68 -19.34 24.22
C PHE A 605 2.18 -19.02 24.14
N LYS A 606 1.67 -18.69 22.96
CA LYS A 606 0.26 -18.29 22.78
C LYS A 606 -0.40 -18.92 21.56
N ASN A 607 -1.68 -19.28 21.65
CA ASN A 607 -2.47 -19.86 20.54
C ASN A 607 -1.87 -21.15 19.91
N ASN A 608 -1.00 -21.92 20.58
CA ASN A 608 -0.41 -23.13 19.99
C ASN A 608 -1.27 -24.38 20.26
N ILE A 609 -1.37 -25.29 19.28
CA ILE A 609 -1.91 -26.65 19.46
C ILE A 609 -0.77 -27.63 19.72
N VAL A 610 -0.89 -28.50 20.73
CA VAL A 610 0.02 -29.63 20.92
C VAL A 610 -0.75 -30.91 21.29
N LEU A 611 -0.78 -31.89 20.39
CA LEU A 611 -1.61 -33.10 20.49
C LEU A 611 -0.85 -34.39 20.15
N GLY A 612 -1.36 -35.55 20.57
CA GLY A 612 -0.89 -36.88 20.16
C GLY A 612 0.49 -37.32 20.68
N GLY A 613 1.24 -36.46 21.37
CA GLY A 613 2.53 -36.82 21.99
C GLY A 613 2.42 -37.52 23.34
N THR A 614 3.56 -38.02 23.85
CA THR A 614 3.68 -38.55 25.22
C THR A 614 3.86 -37.46 26.27
N THR A 615 4.59 -36.40 25.93
CA THR A 615 4.88 -35.25 26.80
C THR A 615 4.60 -33.96 26.03
N ARG A 616 3.37 -33.45 26.04
CA ARG A 616 2.99 -32.35 25.13
C ARG A 616 3.67 -31.03 25.54
N TRP A 617 3.81 -30.80 26.84
CA TRP A 617 4.38 -29.58 27.41
C TRP A 617 5.42 -29.95 28.47
N ALA A 618 6.64 -29.42 28.37
CA ALA A 618 7.76 -29.78 29.25
C ALA A 618 8.54 -28.55 29.76
N ASN A 619 8.91 -28.56 31.04
CA ASN A 619 9.74 -27.52 31.69
C ASN A 619 9.12 -26.09 31.67
N GLY A 620 7.83 -25.94 31.94
CA GLY A 620 7.11 -24.64 31.86
C GLY A 620 7.56 -23.49 32.79
N THR A 621 8.73 -23.56 33.43
CA THR A 621 9.30 -22.50 34.27
C THR A 621 9.54 -21.23 33.47
N GLY A 622 9.00 -20.09 33.89
CA GLY A 622 9.15 -18.82 33.17
C GLY A 622 8.37 -18.72 31.84
N ALA A 623 7.57 -19.74 31.50
CA ALA A 623 6.72 -19.72 30.31
C ALA A 623 5.47 -18.85 30.54
N THR A 624 5.25 -17.89 29.65
CA THR A 624 4.14 -16.92 29.70
C THR A 624 3.24 -17.06 28.47
N GLY A 625 2.06 -16.41 28.47
CA GLY A 625 1.08 -16.48 27.40
C GLY A 625 -0.21 -17.18 27.82
N GLY A 626 -0.81 -17.96 26.92
CA GLY A 626 -2.12 -18.61 27.13
C GLY A 626 -2.82 -18.94 25.81
N TYR A 627 -4.11 -19.28 25.87
CA TYR A 627 -4.94 -19.67 24.72
C TYR A 627 -4.35 -20.85 23.92
N ASN A 628 -3.57 -21.71 24.57
CA ASN A 628 -2.97 -22.90 23.97
C ASN A 628 -3.89 -24.13 24.14
N ALA A 629 -3.85 -25.07 23.18
CA ALA A 629 -4.62 -26.31 23.22
C ALA A 629 -3.74 -27.53 23.55
N GLY A 630 -4.17 -28.32 24.53
CA GLY A 630 -3.57 -29.60 24.93
C GLY A 630 -4.53 -30.79 24.79
N GLN A 631 -4.12 -31.94 25.33
CA GLN A 631 -4.91 -33.17 25.36
C GLN A 631 -4.62 -33.96 26.64
N GLY A 632 -5.65 -34.58 27.21
CA GLY A 632 -5.51 -35.42 28.40
C GLY A 632 -5.43 -34.58 29.68
N ALA A 633 -4.49 -34.90 30.56
CA ALA A 633 -4.27 -34.20 31.82
C ALA A 633 -3.18 -33.10 31.73
N ASP A 634 -2.60 -32.91 30.55
CA ASP A 634 -1.51 -31.97 30.32
C ASP A 634 -2.00 -30.52 30.45
N VAL A 635 -1.28 -29.70 31.23
CA VAL A 635 -1.54 -28.26 31.36
C VAL A 635 -0.70 -27.51 30.32
N PRO A 636 -1.32 -26.84 29.32
CA PRO A 636 -0.58 -26.00 28.38
C PRO A 636 0.06 -24.80 29.08
N PHE A 637 1.12 -24.23 28.51
CA PHE A 637 1.79 -23.06 29.09
C PHE A 637 0.87 -21.82 29.14
N GLY A 638 1.15 -20.91 30.08
CA GLY A 638 0.22 -19.83 30.45
C GLY A 638 -0.94 -20.31 31.32
N SER A 639 -1.80 -19.38 31.75
CA SER A 639 -2.92 -19.67 32.65
C SER A 639 -4.29 -19.18 32.15
N THR A 640 -4.33 -18.34 31.11
CA THR A 640 -5.55 -17.75 30.57
C THR A 640 -5.97 -18.45 29.28
N GLY A 641 -7.25 -18.78 29.12
CA GLY A 641 -7.83 -19.22 27.85
C GLY A 641 -7.40 -20.59 27.31
N ASN A 642 -6.53 -21.33 28.01
CA ASN A 642 -6.07 -22.66 27.56
C ASN A 642 -7.22 -23.68 27.49
N ILE A 643 -7.20 -24.56 26.48
CA ILE A 643 -8.24 -25.57 26.24
C ILE A 643 -7.67 -26.99 26.16
N LEU A 644 -8.55 -27.99 26.31
CA LEU A 644 -8.24 -29.41 26.12
C LEU A 644 -9.09 -30.00 25.00
N THR A 645 -8.48 -30.82 24.15
CA THR A 645 -9.10 -31.45 22.97
C THR A 645 -8.43 -32.79 22.64
N THR A 646 -8.76 -33.40 21.50
CA THR A 646 -8.07 -34.56 20.93
C THR A 646 -7.78 -34.34 19.45
N ALA A 647 -6.77 -35.02 18.89
CA ALA A 647 -6.42 -34.88 17.48
C ALA A 647 -7.59 -35.25 16.54
N THR A 648 -8.32 -36.32 16.84
CA THR A 648 -9.50 -36.75 16.07
C THR A 648 -10.71 -35.82 16.22
N ALA A 649 -10.76 -35.00 17.28
CA ALA A 649 -11.73 -33.91 17.41
C ALA A 649 -11.27 -32.60 16.73
N THR A 650 -9.99 -32.48 16.36
CA THR A 650 -9.38 -31.21 15.95
C THR A 650 -9.03 -31.15 14.46
N PHE A 651 -8.38 -32.18 13.92
CA PHE A 651 -7.80 -32.15 12.57
C PHE A 651 -8.62 -32.87 11.50
N THR A 652 -8.36 -32.53 10.24
CA THR A 652 -9.00 -33.15 9.07
C THR A 652 -8.51 -34.58 8.80
N ASP A 653 -7.19 -34.83 8.83
CA ASP A 653 -6.61 -36.18 8.81
C ASP A 653 -5.38 -36.26 9.73
N SER A 654 -5.47 -37.07 10.79
CA SER A 654 -4.37 -37.30 11.73
C SER A 654 -3.60 -38.61 11.46
N THR A 655 -3.84 -39.30 10.34
CA THR A 655 -3.17 -40.56 10.00
C THR A 655 -1.79 -40.35 9.36
N ALA A 656 -0.84 -41.25 9.66
CA ALA A 656 0.54 -41.13 9.17
C ALA A 656 0.69 -41.14 7.64
N ALA A 657 -0.29 -41.70 6.92
CA ALA A 657 -0.34 -41.66 5.46
C ALA A 657 -0.79 -40.29 4.92
N GLY A 658 -1.80 -39.68 5.52
CA GLY A 658 -2.52 -38.53 4.95
C GLY A 658 -2.38 -37.18 5.67
N TRP A 659 -1.59 -37.08 6.74
CA TRP A 659 -1.48 -35.90 7.64
C TRP A 659 -1.86 -34.55 7.01
N ASN A 660 -3.07 -34.13 7.36
CA ASN A 660 -3.72 -32.89 7.02
C ASN A 660 -4.18 -32.26 8.35
N LEU A 661 -3.35 -31.37 8.88
CA LEU A 661 -3.51 -30.80 10.22
C LEU A 661 -4.26 -29.45 10.22
N HIS A 662 -5.01 -29.17 9.14
CA HIS A 662 -6.03 -28.12 9.15
C HIS A 662 -7.16 -28.52 10.11
N LEU A 663 -7.75 -27.52 10.75
CA LEU A 663 -8.88 -27.64 11.63
C LEU A 663 -10.09 -28.19 10.86
N LYS A 664 -10.80 -29.14 11.47
CA LYS A 664 -12.06 -29.64 10.93
C LYS A 664 -13.24 -28.85 11.51
N ALA A 665 -14.36 -28.80 10.79
CA ALA A 665 -15.60 -28.20 11.28
C ALA A 665 -15.99 -28.73 12.68
N GLY A 666 -16.23 -27.82 13.61
CA GLY A 666 -16.59 -28.14 15.00
C GLY A 666 -15.40 -28.46 15.93
N ALA A 667 -14.15 -28.30 15.50
CA ALA A 667 -12.99 -28.36 16.38
C ALA A 667 -13.04 -27.26 17.45
N SER A 668 -12.74 -27.59 18.71
CA SER A 668 -12.77 -26.63 19.83
C SER A 668 -11.68 -25.55 19.79
N CYS A 669 -10.71 -25.67 18.87
CA CYS A 669 -9.69 -24.65 18.60
C CYS A 669 -10.24 -23.47 17.77
N ILE A 670 -11.44 -23.59 17.19
CA ILE A 670 -12.02 -22.60 16.28
C ILE A 670 -12.59 -21.41 17.08
N ASN A 671 -12.25 -20.17 16.69
CA ASN A 671 -12.55 -18.90 17.36
C ASN A 671 -12.09 -18.84 18.84
N ALA A 672 -11.17 -19.73 19.25
CA ALA A 672 -10.74 -19.88 20.64
C ALA A 672 -9.37 -19.23 20.94
N GLY A 673 -8.67 -18.73 19.93
CA GLY A 673 -7.38 -18.05 20.04
C GLY A 673 -7.53 -16.54 20.22
N ASP A 674 -6.66 -15.94 21.02
CA ASP A 674 -6.66 -14.49 21.23
C ASP A 674 -5.90 -13.77 20.12
N SER A 675 -6.60 -12.88 19.41
CA SER A 675 -6.06 -12.05 18.31
C SER A 675 -5.47 -10.71 18.78
N ALA A 676 -5.73 -10.31 20.03
CA ALA A 676 -5.14 -9.13 20.64
C ALA A 676 -3.61 -9.28 20.74
N THR A 677 -2.91 -8.16 20.57
CA THR A 677 -1.44 -8.03 20.40
C THR A 677 -0.80 -8.79 19.23
N LEU A 678 -1.45 -9.79 18.64
CA LEU A 678 -0.87 -10.63 17.58
C LEU A 678 -1.19 -10.14 16.15
N SER A 679 -2.35 -9.52 15.95
CA SER A 679 -2.74 -8.91 14.67
C SER A 679 -1.79 -7.83 14.16
N ALA A 680 -0.94 -7.26 15.03
CA ALA A 680 0.16 -6.36 14.66
C ALA A 680 1.45 -7.09 14.23
N LYS A 681 1.62 -8.37 14.57
CA LYS A 681 2.75 -9.22 14.12
C LYS A 681 2.45 -9.91 12.80
N PHE A 682 1.25 -10.46 12.63
CA PHE A 682 0.79 -11.11 11.39
C PHE A 682 -0.74 -11.11 11.28
N THR A 683 -1.26 -11.32 10.07
CA THR A 683 -2.71 -11.36 9.78
C THR A 683 -3.11 -12.52 8.88
N ARG A 684 -2.18 -13.46 8.63
CA ARG A 684 -2.39 -14.66 7.81
C ARG A 684 -1.85 -15.90 8.51
N ASP A 685 -2.32 -17.07 8.07
CA ASP A 685 -2.05 -18.40 8.62
C ASP A 685 -1.04 -19.20 7.76
N ILE A 686 -0.99 -20.53 7.94
CA ILE A 686 -0.20 -21.50 7.15
C ILE A 686 -0.56 -21.57 5.65
N ASP A 687 -1.74 -21.11 5.24
CA ASP A 687 -2.28 -21.21 3.87
C ASP A 687 -2.35 -19.85 3.14
N ASP A 688 -1.83 -18.79 3.78
CA ASP A 688 -1.90 -17.38 3.34
C ASP A 688 -3.36 -16.85 3.38
N THR A 689 -4.23 -17.55 4.11
CA THR A 689 -5.61 -17.16 4.42
C THR A 689 -5.62 -16.04 5.45
N ILE A 690 -6.55 -15.09 5.34
CA ILE A 690 -6.63 -13.94 6.26
C ILE A 690 -7.35 -14.36 7.54
N ARG A 691 -6.71 -14.18 8.69
CA ARG A 691 -7.30 -14.45 10.01
C ARG A 691 -8.37 -13.42 10.40
N GLN A 692 -9.44 -13.86 11.06
CA GLN A 692 -10.62 -13.06 11.38
C GLN A 692 -10.40 -12.20 12.62
N TYR A 693 -10.40 -10.87 12.46
CA TYR A 693 -10.10 -9.95 13.56
C TYR A 693 -11.08 -10.10 14.73
N GLY A 694 -10.55 -10.28 15.94
CA GLY A 694 -11.31 -10.46 17.18
C GLY A 694 -11.51 -11.93 17.59
N VAL A 695 -11.43 -12.88 16.66
CA VAL A 695 -11.73 -14.30 16.87
C VAL A 695 -10.79 -15.19 16.05
N TRP A 696 -9.52 -15.29 16.48
CA TRP A 696 -8.56 -16.16 15.81
C TRP A 696 -8.76 -17.62 16.22
N ASP A 697 -8.27 -18.51 15.37
CA ASP A 697 -8.16 -19.91 15.73
C ASP A 697 -6.86 -20.19 16.51
N ILE A 698 -6.89 -21.22 17.35
CA ILE A 698 -5.68 -21.79 17.97
C ILE A 698 -5.01 -22.68 16.91
N GLY A 699 -3.70 -22.57 16.74
CA GLY A 699 -2.89 -23.37 15.81
C GLY A 699 -2.41 -22.59 14.57
N ALA A 700 -1.67 -23.28 13.71
CA ALA A 700 -1.06 -22.71 12.51
C ALA A 700 -2.03 -22.42 11.36
N ASP A 701 -3.19 -23.07 11.40
CA ASP A 701 -4.30 -22.92 10.46
C ASP A 701 -5.29 -21.87 10.96
N GLU A 702 -6.05 -21.26 10.03
CA GLU A 702 -7.30 -20.57 10.32
C GLU A 702 -8.43 -21.31 9.59
N PHE A 703 -9.38 -21.83 10.36
CA PHE A 703 -10.60 -22.42 9.87
C PHE A 703 -11.49 -21.35 9.21
N THR A 704 -11.18 -21.06 7.95
CA THR A 704 -12.16 -20.45 7.06
C THR A 704 -13.38 -21.35 7.03
N ASN A 705 -14.47 -20.86 7.62
CA ASN A 705 -15.75 -21.56 7.60
C ASN A 705 -16.17 -21.82 6.16
N ILE A 706 -15.93 -23.05 5.68
CA ILE A 706 -16.52 -23.56 4.45
C ILE A 706 -17.98 -23.91 4.74
N TYR A 707 -18.78 -22.88 5.03
CA TYR A 707 -20.22 -22.96 4.81
C TYR A 707 -20.39 -23.20 3.32
N ASP A 708 -20.85 -24.40 2.95
CA ASP A 708 -20.82 -24.76 1.54
C ASP A 708 -21.76 -23.82 0.79
N THR A 709 -21.17 -23.03 -0.11
CA THR A 709 -21.89 -21.97 -0.80
C THR A 709 -22.56 -22.62 -2.00
N VAL A 710 -23.81 -23.02 -1.78
CA VAL A 710 -24.65 -23.73 -2.74
C VAL A 710 -25.08 -22.74 -3.82
N ILE A 711 -24.26 -22.61 -4.87
CA ILE A 711 -24.50 -21.64 -5.94
C ILE A 711 -25.42 -22.28 -6.99
N ARG A 712 -26.49 -21.59 -7.37
CA ARG A 712 -27.47 -22.08 -8.36
C ARG A 712 -27.81 -20.98 -9.35
N SER A 713 -27.67 -21.25 -10.65
CA SER A 713 -27.99 -20.26 -11.69
C SER A 713 -29.49 -20.16 -11.95
N ILE A 714 -29.93 -18.91 -12.16
CA ILE A 714 -31.31 -18.53 -12.43
C ILE A 714 -31.32 -17.74 -13.75
N GLY A 715 -32.15 -18.12 -14.71
CA GLY A 715 -32.24 -17.42 -16.00
C GLY A 715 -33.36 -17.97 -16.88
N THR A 716 -33.88 -17.17 -17.80
CA THR A 716 -35.09 -17.53 -18.58
C THR A 716 -34.84 -18.59 -19.66
N ARG A 717 -33.58 -18.97 -19.92
CA ARG A 717 -33.24 -19.92 -20.98
C ARG A 717 -33.49 -21.37 -20.55
N THR A 718 -34.52 -21.96 -21.14
CA THR A 718 -34.90 -23.39 -20.99
C THR A 718 -33.98 -24.35 -21.77
N SER A 719 -33.36 -23.89 -22.85
CA SER A 719 -32.41 -24.66 -23.66
C SER A 719 -31.00 -24.67 -23.06
N ALA A 720 -30.10 -25.48 -23.64
CA ALA A 720 -28.70 -25.45 -23.26
C ALA A 720 -28.08 -24.05 -23.51
N VAL A 721 -27.36 -23.54 -22.52
CA VAL A 721 -26.53 -22.33 -22.60
C VAL A 721 -25.27 -22.60 -23.44
N TYR A 722 -24.77 -23.84 -23.40
CA TYR A 722 -23.70 -24.38 -24.26
C TYR A 722 -23.90 -25.89 -24.46
N SER A 723 -23.52 -26.41 -25.61
CA SER A 723 -23.48 -27.84 -25.94
C SER A 723 -22.30 -28.15 -26.86
N GLY A 724 -21.59 -29.25 -26.62
CA GLY A 724 -20.48 -29.74 -27.44
C GLY A 724 -20.42 -31.26 -27.45
N THR A 725 -20.01 -31.85 -28.57
CA THR A 725 -20.00 -33.30 -28.80
C THR A 725 -18.56 -33.83 -28.78
N GLY A 726 -18.34 -34.93 -28.05
CA GLY A 726 -17.05 -35.62 -27.93
C GLY A 726 -15.89 -34.81 -27.35
N ASN A 727 -16.11 -33.59 -26.85
CA ASN A 727 -15.06 -32.61 -26.59
C ASN A 727 -14.89 -32.18 -25.12
N ALA A 728 -15.39 -32.95 -24.14
CA ALA A 728 -15.14 -32.72 -22.73
C ALA A 728 -14.40 -33.87 -22.02
N ARG A 729 -13.70 -33.50 -20.94
CA ARG A 729 -13.07 -34.41 -19.97
C ARG A 729 -13.24 -33.90 -18.53
N THR A 730 -13.26 -34.82 -17.55
CA THR A 730 -13.15 -34.48 -16.13
C THR A 730 -11.72 -34.70 -15.62
N SER A 731 -11.34 -34.04 -14.51
CA SER A 731 -10.13 -34.37 -13.75
C SER A 731 -10.22 -35.79 -13.15
N ALA A 732 -9.11 -36.36 -12.71
CA ALA A 732 -9.11 -37.65 -11.99
C ALA A 732 -9.97 -37.60 -10.71
N ALA A 733 -10.02 -36.45 -10.04
CA ALA A 733 -10.87 -36.19 -8.87
C ALA A 733 -12.32 -35.81 -9.23
N GLY A 734 -12.66 -35.62 -10.51
CA GLY A 734 -14.01 -35.23 -10.96
C GLY A 734 -14.44 -33.79 -10.61
N ASP A 735 -13.57 -32.99 -9.99
CA ASP A 735 -13.78 -31.61 -9.55
C ASP A 735 -13.76 -30.56 -10.67
N THR A 736 -13.15 -30.89 -11.82
CA THR A 736 -12.84 -29.93 -12.87
C THR A 736 -13.31 -30.48 -14.21
N VAL A 737 -14.04 -29.68 -14.97
CA VAL A 737 -14.44 -29.98 -16.35
C VAL A 737 -13.60 -29.16 -17.31
N ALA A 738 -13.03 -29.79 -18.33
CA ALA A 738 -12.23 -29.14 -19.35
C ALA A 738 -12.71 -29.50 -20.76
N LEU A 739 -12.80 -28.50 -21.64
CA LEU A 739 -12.92 -28.74 -23.07
C LEU A 739 -11.59 -29.23 -23.65
N THR A 740 -11.66 -30.12 -24.63
CA THR A 740 -10.52 -30.51 -25.49
C THR A 740 -10.39 -29.62 -26.73
N SER A 741 -11.49 -28.96 -27.13
CA SER A 741 -11.55 -27.99 -28.23
C SER A 741 -12.65 -26.94 -28.00
N GLY A 742 -12.51 -25.75 -28.60
CA GLY A 742 -13.46 -24.66 -28.45
C GLY A 742 -13.36 -23.90 -27.11
N ALA A 743 -14.43 -23.17 -26.75
CA ALA A 743 -14.49 -22.34 -25.56
C ALA A 743 -15.93 -22.26 -25.02
N PHE A 744 -16.07 -22.15 -23.69
CA PHE A 744 -17.34 -21.85 -23.04
C PHE A 744 -17.71 -20.36 -23.22
N PRO A 745 -18.94 -20.03 -23.64
CA PRO A 745 -19.37 -18.65 -23.78
C PRO A 745 -19.46 -17.96 -22.42
N ASP A 746 -19.46 -16.62 -22.41
CA ASP A 746 -19.56 -15.83 -21.17
C ASP A 746 -20.99 -15.76 -20.60
N SER A 747 -21.95 -16.37 -21.28
CA SER A 747 -23.26 -16.70 -20.71
C SER A 747 -23.21 -17.88 -19.73
N CYS A 748 -22.15 -18.70 -19.74
CA CYS A 748 -21.94 -19.79 -18.79
C CYS A 748 -21.05 -19.35 -17.62
N GLY A 749 -21.42 -19.69 -16.38
CA GLY A 749 -20.68 -19.29 -15.19
C GLY A 749 -21.15 -19.95 -13.89
N GLU A 750 -20.96 -19.24 -12.77
CA GLU A 750 -21.38 -19.64 -11.42
C GLU A 750 -22.79 -20.26 -11.36
N GLY A 751 -22.91 -21.42 -10.72
CA GLY A 751 -24.18 -22.09 -10.44
C GLY A 751 -24.85 -22.82 -11.61
N ASP A 752 -24.31 -22.75 -12.83
CA ASP A 752 -24.83 -23.51 -13.96
C ASP A 752 -24.68 -25.01 -13.76
N SER A 753 -25.68 -25.77 -14.26
CA SER A 753 -25.67 -27.22 -14.23
C SER A 753 -24.92 -27.74 -15.46
N VAL A 754 -23.75 -28.34 -15.23
CA VAL A 754 -22.90 -28.95 -16.27
C VAL A 754 -23.16 -30.45 -16.29
N ARG A 755 -23.37 -31.01 -17.48
CA ARG A 755 -23.49 -32.44 -17.72
C ARG A 755 -22.37 -32.89 -18.64
N VAL A 756 -21.66 -33.97 -18.29
CA VAL A 756 -20.57 -34.57 -19.08
C VAL A 756 -20.87 -36.06 -19.19
N GLY A 757 -21.33 -36.50 -20.37
CA GLY A 757 -22.03 -37.78 -20.50
C GLY A 757 -23.20 -37.87 -19.51
N ALA A 758 -23.22 -38.92 -18.69
CA ALA A 758 -24.21 -39.08 -17.62
C ALA A 758 -23.90 -38.29 -16.32
N ALA A 759 -22.66 -37.85 -16.12
CA ALA A 759 -22.26 -37.15 -14.90
C ALA A 759 -22.82 -35.72 -14.87
N THR A 760 -23.39 -35.29 -13.75
CA THR A 760 -23.94 -33.93 -13.57
C THR A 760 -23.32 -33.24 -12.36
N GLY A 761 -22.88 -31.99 -12.53
CA GLY A 761 -22.37 -31.14 -11.45
C GLY A 761 -22.84 -29.69 -11.59
N PHE A 762 -22.33 -28.82 -10.71
CA PHE A 762 -22.63 -27.39 -10.69
C PHE A 762 -21.34 -26.57 -10.69
N VAL A 763 -21.25 -25.52 -11.50
CA VAL A 763 -20.07 -24.65 -11.56
C VAL A 763 -19.89 -23.90 -10.24
N LYS A 764 -18.70 -23.97 -9.65
CA LYS A 764 -18.24 -23.09 -8.56
C LYS A 764 -17.61 -21.82 -9.15
N TYR A 765 -16.76 -21.96 -10.17
CA TYR A 765 -16.24 -20.84 -10.96
C TYR A 765 -15.71 -21.27 -12.34
N LYS A 766 -15.57 -20.30 -13.26
CA LYS A 766 -15.02 -20.48 -14.62
C LYS A 766 -13.52 -20.20 -14.60
N ILE A 767 -12.71 -21.09 -15.19
CA ILE A 767 -11.25 -20.98 -15.28
C ILE A 767 -10.85 -20.66 -16.72
N GLY A 768 -10.60 -19.38 -17.00
CA GLY A 768 -10.34 -18.88 -18.36
C GLY A 768 -11.53 -19.13 -19.28
N THR A 769 -11.28 -19.55 -20.52
CA THR A 769 -12.33 -19.81 -21.52
C THR A 769 -12.69 -21.29 -21.69
N THR A 770 -11.89 -22.22 -21.18
CA THR A 770 -11.98 -23.66 -21.54
C THR A 770 -12.28 -24.60 -20.37
N ARG A 771 -12.38 -24.11 -19.13
CA ARG A 771 -12.54 -24.93 -17.93
C ARG A 771 -13.57 -24.39 -16.94
N PHE A 772 -14.20 -25.30 -16.19
CA PHE A 772 -14.97 -25.00 -14.98
C PHE A 772 -14.40 -25.79 -13.80
N TYR A 773 -14.37 -25.17 -12.63
CA TYR A 773 -14.28 -25.87 -11.35
C TYR A 773 -15.69 -26.09 -10.82
N LEU A 774 -15.98 -27.27 -10.25
CA LEU A 774 -17.30 -27.65 -9.76
C LEU A 774 -17.43 -27.45 -8.24
N GLN A 775 -18.67 -27.38 -7.76
CA GLN A 775 -18.96 -27.25 -6.31
C GLN A 775 -18.66 -28.54 -5.57
N SER A 776 -19.02 -29.67 -6.18
CA SER A 776 -18.72 -31.02 -5.73
C SER A 776 -18.06 -31.80 -6.87
N ALA A 777 -17.23 -32.78 -6.51
CA ALA A 777 -16.73 -33.76 -7.46
C ALA A 777 -17.88 -34.48 -8.20
N THR A 778 -17.62 -34.84 -9.44
CA THR A 778 -18.46 -35.71 -10.28
C THR A 778 -17.70 -37.01 -10.58
N THR A 779 -18.16 -37.84 -11.52
CA THR A 779 -17.38 -39.01 -11.96
C THR A 779 -16.06 -38.56 -12.59
N GLY A 780 -14.94 -38.88 -11.92
CA GLY A 780 -13.59 -38.55 -12.37
C GLY A 780 -13.12 -39.38 -13.56
N GLY A 781 -12.10 -38.89 -14.25
CA GLY A 781 -11.41 -39.60 -15.33
C GLY A 781 -12.18 -39.75 -16.65
N LEU A 782 -13.33 -39.08 -16.82
CA LEU A 782 -14.07 -39.08 -18.08
C LEU A 782 -13.27 -38.34 -19.16
N SER A 783 -13.31 -38.84 -20.40
CA SER A 783 -12.66 -38.20 -21.56
C SER A 783 -13.46 -38.47 -22.84
N GLY A 784 -13.34 -37.57 -23.83
CA GLY A 784 -14.02 -37.68 -25.11
C GLY A 784 -15.55 -37.65 -25.02
N GLN A 785 -16.11 -37.04 -23.97
CA GLN A 785 -17.54 -37.06 -23.70
C GLN A 785 -18.27 -35.85 -24.28
N ASP A 786 -19.56 -36.03 -24.57
CA ASP A 786 -20.50 -34.95 -24.83
C ASP A 786 -20.71 -34.09 -23.57
N ILE A 787 -20.91 -32.80 -23.76
CA ILE A 787 -21.09 -31.81 -22.71
C ILE A 787 -22.28 -30.89 -23.00
N SER A 788 -23.07 -30.61 -21.97
CA SER A 788 -24.12 -29.59 -22.04
C SER A 788 -24.22 -28.80 -20.73
N VAL A 789 -24.54 -27.52 -20.83
CA VAL A 789 -24.60 -26.57 -19.72
C VAL A 789 -25.97 -25.90 -19.70
N TYR A 790 -26.65 -25.89 -18.57
CA TYR A 790 -28.02 -25.37 -18.41
C TYR A 790 -28.13 -24.39 -17.24
N ARG A 791 -29.11 -23.48 -17.31
CA ARG A 791 -29.65 -22.84 -16.11
C ARG A 791 -30.23 -23.91 -15.19
N ARG A 792 -30.05 -23.77 -13.87
CA ARG A 792 -30.63 -24.71 -12.92
C ARG A 792 -32.07 -24.36 -12.55
N TYR A 793 -32.43 -23.09 -12.54
CA TYR A 793 -33.80 -22.62 -12.30
C TYR A 793 -34.21 -21.56 -13.34
N ASN A 794 -35.47 -21.60 -13.76
CA ASN A 794 -35.99 -20.67 -14.76
C ASN A 794 -36.66 -19.43 -14.15
N THR A 795 -36.89 -19.43 -12.84
CA THR A 795 -37.42 -18.30 -12.04
C THR A 795 -36.77 -18.26 -10.67
N VAL A 796 -36.74 -17.08 -10.04
CA VAL A 796 -36.22 -16.92 -8.67
C VAL A 796 -37.07 -17.71 -7.67
N SER A 797 -38.39 -17.71 -7.84
CA SER A 797 -39.32 -18.47 -6.98
C SER A 797 -39.06 -19.97 -7.01
N ALA A 798 -38.77 -20.56 -8.18
CA ALA A 798 -38.44 -21.98 -8.29
C ALA A 798 -37.12 -22.35 -7.60
N TRP A 799 -36.14 -21.44 -7.56
CA TRP A 799 -34.93 -21.60 -6.75
C TRP A 799 -35.27 -21.56 -5.25
N LEU A 800 -36.00 -20.54 -4.79
CA LEU A 800 -36.36 -20.38 -3.37
C LEU A 800 -37.12 -21.60 -2.83
N THR A 801 -38.19 -22.04 -3.48
CA THR A 801 -38.96 -23.22 -3.08
C THR A 801 -38.10 -24.49 -2.99
N ALA A 802 -37.09 -24.64 -3.85
CA ALA A 802 -36.23 -25.82 -3.87
C ALA A 802 -35.04 -25.76 -2.88
N ARG A 803 -34.78 -24.61 -2.24
CA ARG A 803 -33.62 -24.37 -1.35
C ARG A 803 -33.99 -23.92 0.07
N GLN A 804 -35.28 -23.87 0.41
CA GLN A 804 -35.81 -23.49 1.72
C GLN A 804 -35.33 -24.37 2.90
N GLY A 805 -35.63 -23.94 4.13
CA GLY A 805 -35.38 -24.68 5.37
C GLY A 805 -34.24 -24.11 6.23
N ASN A 806 -33.79 -24.88 7.22
CA ASN A 806 -32.76 -24.43 8.15
C ASN A 806 -31.37 -24.49 7.48
N LEU A 807 -30.75 -23.32 7.27
CA LEU A 807 -29.42 -23.20 6.65
C LEU A 807 -28.29 -23.47 7.65
N VAL A 808 -28.53 -23.15 8.93
CA VAL A 808 -27.58 -23.32 10.05
C VAL A 808 -27.30 -24.81 10.26
N THR A 809 -28.35 -25.64 10.40
CA THR A 809 -28.18 -27.10 10.52
C THR A 809 -27.70 -27.78 9.24
N ARG A 810 -27.71 -27.06 8.10
CA ARG A 810 -27.13 -27.54 6.84
C ARG A 810 -25.70 -27.09 6.63
N ASN A 811 -25.17 -26.17 7.44
CA ASN A 811 -23.84 -25.57 7.27
C ASN A 811 -23.63 -24.98 5.85
N THR A 812 -24.65 -24.30 5.31
CA THR A 812 -24.69 -23.80 3.92
C THR A 812 -25.05 -22.32 3.80
N VAL A 813 -24.47 -21.63 2.82
CA VAL A 813 -24.99 -20.37 2.25
C VAL A 813 -25.69 -20.71 0.94
N GLU A 814 -26.91 -20.22 0.73
CA GLU A 814 -27.67 -20.47 -0.51
C GLU A 814 -27.57 -19.27 -1.45
N LYS A 815 -26.85 -19.42 -2.57
CA LYS A 815 -26.56 -18.33 -3.49
C LYS A 815 -27.28 -18.48 -4.83
N GLY A 816 -28.30 -17.66 -5.05
CA GLY A 816 -29.02 -17.54 -6.32
C GLY A 816 -28.31 -16.54 -7.23
N VAL A 817 -27.77 -17.03 -8.35
CA VAL A 817 -27.04 -16.20 -9.33
C VAL A 817 -27.91 -16.02 -10.57
N CYS A 818 -28.51 -14.84 -10.69
CA CYS A 818 -29.35 -14.49 -11.84
C CYS A 818 -28.49 -14.11 -13.06
N TYR A 819 -28.97 -14.47 -14.25
CA TYR A 819 -28.34 -14.18 -15.53
C TYR A 819 -29.24 -13.35 -16.44
N LYS A 820 -28.62 -12.65 -17.38
CA LYS A 820 -29.23 -11.77 -18.37
C LYS A 820 -29.43 -12.49 -19.71
N ASP A 821 -30.14 -13.60 -19.68
CA ASP A 821 -30.56 -14.35 -20.88
C ASP A 821 -32.01 -14.06 -21.31
N GLY A 822 -32.71 -13.20 -20.56
CA GLY A 822 -33.98 -12.58 -20.91
C GLY A 822 -34.44 -11.60 -19.83
N LEU A 823 -35.71 -11.18 -19.91
CA LEU A 823 -36.38 -10.43 -18.84
C LEU A 823 -36.90 -11.43 -17.80
N LEU A 824 -36.46 -11.32 -16.54
CA LEU A 824 -37.05 -12.09 -15.43
C LEU A 824 -38.40 -11.47 -15.04
N ALA A 825 -39.37 -11.62 -15.94
CA ALA A 825 -40.76 -11.25 -15.72
C ALA A 825 -41.39 -12.20 -14.70
N ILE A 826 -42.01 -11.64 -13.67
CA ILE A 826 -42.76 -12.40 -12.66
C ILE A 826 -44.24 -12.05 -12.76
N SER A 827 -45.09 -13.05 -12.52
CA SER A 827 -46.56 -12.90 -12.44
C SER A 827 -47.06 -12.61 -11.02
N SER A 828 -46.13 -12.59 -10.06
CA SER A 828 -46.36 -12.39 -8.62
C SER A 828 -45.01 -12.14 -7.94
N GLY A 829 -44.97 -11.22 -6.98
CA GLY A 829 -43.78 -10.83 -6.24
C GLY A 829 -42.93 -11.97 -5.67
N ILE A 830 -41.61 -11.80 -5.68
CA ILE A 830 -40.65 -12.77 -5.12
C ILE A 830 -40.64 -12.63 -3.60
N VAL A 831 -40.98 -13.70 -2.86
CA VAL A 831 -40.97 -13.70 -1.39
C VAL A 831 -39.85 -14.60 -0.86
N ILE A 832 -38.81 -14.00 -0.27
CA ILE A 832 -37.69 -14.72 0.36
C ILE A 832 -38.07 -15.05 1.80
N THR A 833 -38.75 -16.18 2.00
CA THR A 833 -39.26 -16.66 3.31
C THR A 833 -38.90 -18.14 3.53
N GLY A 834 -39.11 -18.64 4.76
CA GLY A 834 -39.01 -20.06 5.10
C GLY A 834 -37.60 -20.57 5.42
N ASN A 835 -36.70 -19.70 5.91
CA ASN A 835 -35.29 -20.05 6.17
C ASN A 835 -34.84 -19.70 7.60
N THR A 836 -34.38 -20.71 8.35
CA THR A 836 -33.61 -20.45 9.59
C THR A 836 -32.19 -20.07 9.20
N THR A 837 -31.74 -18.90 9.67
CA THR A 837 -30.57 -18.19 9.16
C THR A 837 -29.85 -17.44 10.28
N ASP A 838 -28.54 -17.27 10.13
CA ASP A 838 -27.70 -16.43 11.01
C ASP A 838 -26.71 -15.61 10.15
N SER A 839 -25.76 -14.90 10.79
CA SER A 839 -24.76 -14.07 10.09
C SER A 839 -23.76 -14.86 9.21
N ALA A 840 -23.71 -16.18 9.37
CA ALA A 840 -22.87 -17.13 8.66
C ALA A 840 -23.66 -17.89 7.57
N HIS A 841 -24.91 -18.23 7.86
CA HIS A 841 -25.79 -19.08 7.07
C HIS A 841 -26.99 -18.29 6.55
N PHE A 842 -26.91 -17.77 5.33
CA PHE A 842 -27.91 -16.84 4.77
C PHE A 842 -28.28 -17.11 3.30
N ILE A 843 -29.35 -16.44 2.87
CA ILE A 843 -29.80 -16.39 1.47
C ILE A 843 -29.10 -15.23 0.76
N TRP A 844 -28.49 -15.46 -0.40
CA TRP A 844 -27.86 -14.42 -1.22
C TRP A 844 -28.40 -14.46 -2.66
N LEU A 845 -29.12 -13.42 -3.07
CA LEU A 845 -29.59 -13.22 -4.44
C LEU A 845 -28.73 -12.13 -5.10
N THR A 846 -28.08 -12.46 -6.22
CA THR A 846 -27.15 -11.55 -6.92
C THR A 846 -27.15 -11.77 -8.43
N ALA A 847 -26.74 -10.77 -9.20
CA ALA A 847 -26.45 -10.94 -10.62
C ALA A 847 -25.07 -11.57 -10.85
N ALA A 848 -24.96 -12.45 -11.85
CA ALA A 848 -23.69 -13.01 -12.33
C ALA A 848 -22.65 -11.91 -12.57
N SER A 849 -21.40 -12.13 -12.14
CA SER A 849 -20.40 -11.07 -11.98
C SER A 849 -20.10 -10.27 -13.25
N ASN A 850 -20.20 -10.91 -14.42
CA ASN A 850 -20.02 -10.31 -15.75
C ASN A 850 -21.32 -9.78 -16.38
N GLN A 851 -22.45 -9.84 -15.69
CA GLN A 851 -23.79 -9.40 -16.14
C GLN A 851 -24.49 -8.49 -15.12
N ARG A 852 -23.72 -7.91 -14.20
CA ARG A 852 -24.14 -6.84 -13.27
C ARG A 852 -24.39 -5.54 -14.05
N HIS A 853 -25.29 -4.70 -13.56
CA HIS A 853 -25.49 -3.38 -14.15
C HIS A 853 -24.28 -2.45 -13.88
N THR A 854 -23.99 -1.54 -14.80
CA THR A 854 -22.92 -0.54 -14.66
C THR A 854 -23.38 0.75 -13.96
N GLY A 855 -24.54 0.72 -13.29
CA GLY A 855 -25.25 1.91 -12.82
C GLY A 855 -26.13 2.55 -13.90
N ILE A 856 -26.14 1.98 -15.11
CA ILE A 856 -26.97 2.39 -16.26
C ILE A 856 -28.08 1.36 -16.46
N GLU A 857 -29.31 1.84 -16.71
CA GLU A 857 -30.46 1.00 -17.04
C GLU A 857 -30.18 0.03 -18.22
N GLY A 858 -30.74 -1.18 -18.14
CA GLY A 858 -30.73 -2.17 -19.20
C GLY A 858 -29.37 -2.83 -19.40
N THR A 859 -28.35 -2.47 -18.61
CA THR A 859 -27.02 -3.07 -18.70
C THR A 859 -26.92 -4.39 -17.94
N GLY A 860 -27.60 -4.53 -16.80
CA GLY A 860 -27.56 -5.71 -15.95
C GLY A 860 -28.71 -6.71 -16.14
N VAL A 861 -28.86 -7.60 -15.16
CA VAL A 861 -30.02 -8.50 -15.00
C VAL A 861 -31.24 -7.69 -14.56
N ARG A 862 -32.33 -7.76 -15.33
CA ARG A 862 -33.61 -7.09 -15.02
C ARG A 862 -34.68 -8.06 -14.53
N ILE A 863 -35.25 -7.77 -13.36
CA ILE A 863 -36.48 -8.37 -12.82
C ILE A 863 -37.64 -7.38 -13.03
N ASN A 864 -38.82 -7.88 -13.39
CA ASN A 864 -39.97 -7.05 -13.73
C ASN A 864 -41.29 -7.66 -13.26
N ASP A 865 -42.09 -6.89 -12.52
CA ASP A 865 -43.32 -7.32 -11.84
C ASP A 865 -44.60 -6.85 -12.56
N ASN A 866 -44.48 -6.20 -13.72
CA ASN A 866 -45.60 -5.72 -14.55
C ASN A 866 -46.68 -4.92 -13.79
N GLY A 867 -46.30 -4.22 -12.71
CA GLY A 867 -47.18 -3.42 -11.85
C GLY A 867 -47.95 -4.20 -10.78
N ALA A 868 -47.72 -5.51 -10.63
CA ALA A 868 -48.57 -6.40 -9.83
C ALA A 868 -48.51 -6.17 -8.31
N GLY A 869 -47.35 -5.82 -7.73
CA GLY A 869 -47.23 -5.65 -6.27
C GLY A 869 -45.84 -5.29 -5.79
N THR A 870 -45.34 -6.02 -4.79
CA THR A 870 -43.96 -5.89 -4.28
C THR A 870 -43.06 -6.85 -5.05
N THR A 871 -42.11 -6.36 -5.83
CA THR A 871 -41.29 -7.20 -6.74
C THR A 871 -40.36 -8.15 -5.97
N ILE A 872 -39.72 -7.68 -4.89
CA ILE A 872 -38.92 -8.51 -3.98
C ILE A 872 -39.30 -8.18 -2.53
N SER A 873 -39.74 -9.19 -1.77
CA SER A 873 -40.02 -9.10 -0.34
C SER A 873 -39.07 -10.03 0.45
N ILE A 874 -38.36 -9.46 1.42
CA ILE A 874 -37.35 -10.14 2.24
C ILE A 874 -37.94 -10.42 3.62
N ASN A 875 -38.28 -11.69 3.86
CA ASN A 875 -38.89 -12.22 5.09
C ASN A 875 -38.03 -13.35 5.69
N SER A 876 -36.71 -13.30 5.46
CA SER A 876 -35.70 -14.18 6.05
C SER A 876 -34.59 -13.30 6.61
N ASN A 877 -34.03 -13.64 7.76
CA ASN A 877 -32.95 -12.88 8.38
C ASN A 877 -31.66 -12.95 7.55
N TYR A 878 -30.74 -12.01 7.78
CA TYR A 878 -29.39 -11.94 7.21
C TYR A 878 -29.29 -12.00 5.66
N THR A 879 -30.41 -11.85 4.95
CA THR A 879 -30.52 -12.07 3.51
C THR A 879 -29.88 -10.92 2.73
N ILE A 880 -29.14 -11.24 1.66
CA ILE A 880 -28.46 -10.25 0.80
C ILE A 880 -29.13 -10.20 -0.58
N VAL A 881 -29.49 -9.00 -1.04
CA VAL A 881 -30.00 -8.73 -2.40
C VAL A 881 -29.16 -7.62 -3.06
N GLU A 882 -28.47 -7.95 -4.15
CA GLU A 882 -27.52 -7.02 -4.80
C GLU A 882 -27.34 -7.16 -6.33
N TRP A 883 -26.91 -6.08 -6.98
CA TRP A 883 -26.60 -5.99 -8.42
C TRP A 883 -27.76 -6.27 -9.38
N LEU A 884 -29.00 -6.22 -8.88
CA LEU A 884 -30.20 -6.41 -9.67
C LEU A 884 -30.77 -5.08 -10.15
N GLU A 885 -31.37 -5.11 -11.34
CA GLU A 885 -32.20 -4.04 -11.87
C GLU A 885 -33.68 -4.43 -11.66
N VAL A 886 -34.41 -3.67 -10.85
CA VAL A 886 -35.80 -3.95 -10.45
C VAL A 886 -36.71 -2.91 -11.08
N SER A 887 -37.71 -3.37 -11.83
CA SER A 887 -38.53 -2.52 -12.71
C SER A 887 -40.02 -2.87 -12.72
N ASN A 888 -40.87 -1.90 -13.05
CA ASN A 888 -42.34 -2.01 -13.10
C ASN A 888 -42.94 -2.61 -11.82
N PHE A 889 -42.55 -2.08 -10.66
CA PHE A 889 -43.17 -2.46 -9.38
C PHE A 889 -44.52 -1.76 -9.19
N GLY A 890 -45.47 -2.42 -8.52
CA GLY A 890 -46.77 -1.83 -8.18
C GLY A 890 -46.73 -1.08 -6.85
N ASN A 891 -46.37 -1.78 -5.78
CA ASN A 891 -46.30 -1.30 -4.40
C ASN A 891 -44.86 -0.96 -3.99
N ALA A 892 -43.94 -1.92 -4.05
CA ALA A 892 -42.55 -1.72 -3.66
C ALA A 892 -41.56 -2.46 -4.58
N GLY A 893 -40.46 -1.81 -5.00
CA GLY A 893 -39.41 -2.49 -5.75
C GLY A 893 -38.70 -3.55 -4.89
N ILE A 894 -38.14 -3.14 -3.76
CA ILE A 894 -37.55 -4.06 -2.77
C ILE A 894 -38.09 -3.72 -1.37
N GLN A 895 -38.62 -4.71 -0.65
CA GLN A 895 -39.16 -4.57 0.70
C GLN A 895 -38.39 -5.46 1.68
N ALA A 896 -37.74 -4.85 2.67
CA ALA A 896 -37.37 -5.53 3.91
C ALA A 896 -38.62 -5.60 4.80
N GLY A 897 -39.20 -6.79 4.88
CA GLY A 897 -40.38 -7.10 5.69
C GLY A 897 -39.96 -7.78 7.00
N ALA A 898 -40.38 -9.02 7.20
CA ALA A 898 -40.10 -9.82 8.39
C ALA A 898 -38.64 -10.32 8.44
N CYS A 899 -37.68 -9.40 8.55
CA CYS A 899 -36.26 -9.73 8.54
C CYS A 899 -35.39 -8.87 9.47
N THR A 900 -34.43 -9.53 10.13
CA THR A 900 -33.37 -8.92 10.93
C THR A 900 -32.04 -8.94 10.19
N LEU A 901 -31.28 -7.83 10.24
CA LEU A 901 -29.90 -7.70 9.73
C LEU A 901 -29.68 -7.97 8.22
N SER A 902 -30.74 -8.06 7.41
CA SER A 902 -30.68 -8.22 5.96
C SER A 902 -30.12 -6.99 5.22
N VAL A 903 -29.54 -7.21 4.04
CA VAL A 903 -28.77 -6.24 3.25
C VAL A 903 -29.36 -6.05 1.85
N ILE A 904 -29.65 -4.80 1.48
CA ILE A 904 -30.10 -4.39 0.15
C ILE A 904 -29.09 -3.40 -0.41
N ARG A 905 -28.26 -3.82 -1.38
CA ARG A 905 -27.16 -2.98 -1.86
C ARG A 905 -26.83 -3.05 -3.34
N ASN A 906 -26.24 -1.98 -3.88
CA ASN A 906 -25.78 -1.92 -5.26
C ASN A 906 -26.88 -2.33 -6.28
N ASN A 907 -28.16 -1.97 -6.07
CA ASN A 907 -29.26 -2.25 -7.00
C ASN A 907 -29.70 -0.98 -7.75
N ILE A 908 -30.32 -1.14 -8.92
CA ILE A 908 -31.09 -0.09 -9.59
C ILE A 908 -32.58 -0.40 -9.40
N VAL A 909 -33.37 0.55 -8.89
CA VAL A 909 -34.82 0.38 -8.68
C VAL A 909 -35.57 1.54 -9.33
N HIS A 910 -36.38 1.26 -10.35
CA HIS A 910 -36.89 2.29 -11.26
C HIS A 910 -38.17 1.89 -12.01
N HIS A 911 -38.79 2.85 -12.70
CA HIS A 911 -40.05 2.71 -13.45
C HIS A 911 -41.17 2.07 -12.61
N TRP A 912 -41.97 2.88 -11.93
CA TRP A 912 -43.18 2.42 -11.27
C TRP A 912 -44.30 2.10 -12.28
N GLY A 913 -45.01 0.99 -12.09
CA GLY A 913 -46.02 0.48 -13.03
C GLY A 913 -47.43 0.27 -12.42
N GLY A 914 -47.67 0.67 -11.18
CA GLY A 914 -48.95 0.49 -10.49
C GLY A 914 -49.95 1.64 -10.69
N ALA A 915 -50.97 1.69 -9.83
CA ALA A 915 -51.97 2.78 -9.77
C ALA A 915 -51.77 3.74 -8.57
N GLU A 916 -51.38 3.23 -7.39
CA GLU A 916 -51.08 4.06 -6.20
C GLU A 916 -49.81 3.64 -5.45
N ASN A 917 -49.34 4.50 -4.53
CA ASN A 917 -48.37 4.26 -3.44
C ASN A 917 -46.96 3.70 -3.76
N GLY A 918 -46.60 3.54 -5.04
CA GLY A 918 -45.30 3.05 -5.51
C GLY A 918 -44.07 3.58 -4.78
N THR A 919 -43.35 2.69 -4.09
CA THR A 919 -42.15 2.94 -3.30
C THR A 919 -40.93 2.24 -3.90
N GLY A 920 -39.77 2.89 -3.99
CA GLY A 920 -38.56 2.27 -4.50
C GLY A 920 -38.06 1.14 -3.57
N ILE A 921 -37.55 1.50 -2.39
CA ILE A 921 -37.16 0.55 -1.35
C ILE A 921 -37.96 0.82 -0.07
N SER A 922 -38.50 -0.23 0.56
CA SER A 922 -39.24 -0.17 1.82
C SER A 922 -38.55 -0.97 2.91
N ILE A 923 -38.50 -0.44 4.13
CA ILE A 923 -37.97 -1.10 5.33
C ILE A 923 -39.01 -0.93 6.45
N HIS A 924 -39.83 -1.97 6.67
CA HIS A 924 -41.11 -1.81 7.36
C HIS A 924 -41.15 -2.48 8.75
N SER A 925 -41.20 -1.68 9.82
CA SER A 925 -41.28 -2.20 11.20
C SER A 925 -42.57 -2.96 11.48
N GLY A 926 -43.68 -2.56 10.87
CA GLY A 926 -44.98 -3.24 10.99
C GLY A 926 -44.95 -4.69 10.50
N ASP A 927 -43.97 -5.04 9.66
CA ASP A 927 -43.76 -6.40 9.15
C ASP A 927 -42.70 -7.15 9.97
N GLY A 928 -41.99 -6.49 10.89
CA GLY A 928 -40.89 -7.05 11.69
C GLY A 928 -39.47 -6.63 11.27
N ALA A 929 -39.29 -5.62 10.40
CA ALA A 929 -37.95 -5.22 9.93
C ALA A 929 -37.09 -4.58 11.05
N ASN A 930 -35.91 -5.16 11.31
CA ASN A 930 -35.02 -4.74 12.39
C ASN A 930 -33.54 -4.72 11.96
N ARG A 931 -32.83 -3.61 12.19
CA ARG A 931 -31.39 -3.43 11.85
C ARG A 931 -31.02 -3.76 10.39
N ALA A 932 -31.92 -3.54 9.43
CA ALA A 932 -31.65 -3.75 8.01
C ALA A 932 -30.57 -2.77 7.50
N ARG A 933 -29.88 -3.10 6.41
CA ARG A 933 -28.80 -2.30 5.81
C ARG A 933 -29.11 -2.00 4.35
N CYS A 934 -29.38 -0.73 4.02
CA CYS A 934 -29.69 -0.28 2.66
C CYS A 934 -28.64 0.72 2.17
N TYR A 935 -27.79 0.33 1.20
CA TYR A 935 -26.70 1.20 0.74
C TYR A 935 -26.27 1.03 -0.73
N ASN A 936 -25.70 2.09 -1.32
CA ASN A 936 -25.23 2.10 -2.72
C ASN A 936 -26.31 1.84 -3.79
N ASN A 937 -27.60 2.01 -3.48
CA ASN A 937 -28.68 1.80 -4.45
C ASN A 937 -28.98 3.09 -5.25
N ILE A 938 -29.40 2.92 -6.51
CA ILE A 938 -29.84 3.99 -7.41
C ILE A 938 -31.35 3.86 -7.58
N ILE A 939 -32.11 4.87 -7.18
CA ILE A 939 -33.57 4.80 -7.08
C ILE A 939 -34.20 6.00 -7.79
N TYR A 940 -35.03 5.75 -8.80
CA TYR A 940 -35.71 6.83 -9.54
C TYR A 940 -37.07 6.41 -10.09
N ASP A 941 -37.81 7.38 -10.65
CA ASP A 941 -39.12 7.19 -11.29
C ASP A 941 -40.14 6.35 -10.46
N PHE A 942 -40.26 6.71 -9.19
CA PHE A 942 -41.24 6.19 -8.24
C PHE A 942 -42.37 7.20 -8.02
N ASN A 943 -43.58 6.72 -7.75
CA ASN A 943 -44.75 7.58 -7.53
C ASN A 943 -44.73 8.27 -6.15
N ALA A 944 -44.54 7.50 -5.07
CA ALA A 944 -44.79 7.98 -3.71
C ALA A 944 -43.54 8.22 -2.86
N ARG A 945 -42.59 7.27 -2.82
CA ARG A 945 -41.42 7.32 -1.92
C ARG A 945 -40.18 6.67 -2.55
N GLY A 946 -39.02 7.30 -2.47
CA GLY A 946 -37.76 6.70 -2.93
C GLY A 946 -37.29 5.59 -1.99
N ILE A 947 -37.07 5.95 -0.72
CA ILE A 947 -36.88 5.01 0.39
C ILE A 947 -37.91 5.30 1.48
N LEU A 948 -38.64 4.27 1.90
CA LEU A 948 -39.49 4.28 3.09
C LEU A 948 -38.78 3.54 4.22
N HIS A 949 -38.75 4.14 5.41
CA HIS A 949 -38.21 3.54 6.61
C HIS A 949 -39.13 3.78 7.80
N SER A 950 -39.80 2.71 8.27
CA SER A 950 -40.43 2.68 9.60
C SER A 950 -39.72 1.72 10.56
N GLY A 951 -38.77 0.91 10.05
CA GLY A 951 -37.96 -0.07 10.79
C GLY A 951 -37.30 0.45 12.07
N ALA A 952 -37.01 -0.46 13.00
CA ALA A 952 -36.18 -0.15 14.15
C ALA A 952 -34.68 -0.21 13.78
N ALA A 953 -33.90 0.78 14.23
CA ALA A 953 -32.43 0.79 14.23
C ALA A 953 -31.72 0.36 12.92
N SER A 954 -32.31 0.66 11.75
CA SER A 954 -31.75 0.28 10.45
C SER A 954 -30.82 1.35 9.88
N TRP A 955 -29.87 0.93 9.05
CA TRP A 955 -28.85 1.79 8.43
C TRP A 955 -29.20 2.11 6.97
N ILE A 956 -29.20 3.40 6.62
CA ILE A 956 -29.47 3.88 5.25
C ILE A 956 -28.35 4.84 4.86
N ILE A 957 -27.48 4.40 3.95
CA ILE A 957 -26.17 5.03 3.69
C ILE A 957 -25.86 5.07 2.19
N ASN A 958 -25.35 6.19 1.67
CA ASN A 958 -24.86 6.33 0.29
C ASN A 958 -25.84 5.83 -0.79
N ASN A 959 -27.13 6.20 -0.69
CA ASN A 959 -28.11 5.92 -1.75
C ASN A 959 -28.35 7.18 -2.61
N THR A 960 -28.61 6.97 -3.90
CA THR A 960 -28.95 8.03 -4.86
C THR A 960 -30.44 7.99 -5.15
N VAL A 961 -31.16 9.10 -4.93
CA VAL A 961 -32.62 9.16 -5.06
C VAL A 961 -33.08 10.36 -5.88
N TYR A 962 -33.82 10.10 -6.97
CA TYR A 962 -34.30 11.11 -7.92
C TYR A 962 -35.77 10.88 -8.31
N GLY A 963 -36.68 11.77 -7.92
CA GLY A 963 -38.11 11.57 -8.18
C GLY A 963 -39.03 12.71 -7.72
N LYS A 964 -40.32 12.55 -7.99
CA LYS A 964 -41.32 13.64 -8.00
C LYS A 964 -41.77 14.12 -6.62
N THR A 965 -41.75 13.23 -5.61
CA THR A 965 -42.12 13.56 -4.22
C THR A 965 -41.13 12.92 -3.25
N LEU A 966 -40.42 13.71 -2.44
CA LEU A 966 -39.42 13.19 -1.51
C LEU A 966 -40.00 13.08 -0.09
N ARG A 967 -40.42 11.88 0.29
CA ARG A 967 -40.75 11.52 1.68
C ARG A 967 -39.86 10.38 2.18
N ALA A 968 -38.65 10.73 2.60
CA ALA A 968 -37.83 9.89 3.48
C ALA A 968 -38.37 9.98 4.93
N SER A 969 -39.64 9.63 5.13
CA SER A 969 -40.33 9.80 6.41
C SER A 969 -39.99 8.67 7.37
N ALA A 970 -39.02 8.91 8.26
CA ALA A 970 -38.89 8.14 9.50
C ALA A 970 -40.09 8.44 10.40
N SER A 971 -40.88 7.42 10.75
CA SER A 971 -42.14 7.55 11.50
C SER A 971 -42.21 6.68 12.74
N ALA A 972 -41.06 6.38 13.37
CA ALA A 972 -40.95 5.53 14.54
C ALA A 972 -39.89 6.07 15.53
N PRO A 973 -40.09 5.91 16.86
CA PRO A 973 -39.25 6.53 17.89
C PRO A 973 -38.01 5.68 18.22
N GLY A 974 -37.07 5.55 17.28
CA GLY A 974 -35.82 4.81 17.50
C GLY A 974 -34.62 5.42 16.76
N PRO A 975 -33.38 5.23 17.27
CA PRO A 975 -32.19 5.82 16.67
C PRO A 975 -31.89 5.18 15.30
N ALA A 976 -32.12 5.93 14.22
CA ALA A 976 -31.81 5.53 12.86
C ALA A 976 -30.62 6.36 12.33
N LEU A 977 -29.48 5.72 12.08
CA LEU A 977 -28.28 6.38 11.59
C LEU A 977 -28.40 6.59 10.06
N MET A 978 -29.04 7.68 9.66
CA MET A 978 -29.01 8.18 8.28
C MET A 978 -27.71 8.95 8.05
N CYS A 979 -26.85 8.46 7.15
CA CYS A 979 -25.61 9.15 6.76
C CYS A 979 -25.49 9.21 5.24
N THR A 980 -25.36 10.42 4.67
CA THR A 980 -25.18 10.67 3.23
C THR A 980 -26.20 9.97 2.31
N THR A 981 -27.38 10.57 2.11
CA THR A 981 -28.26 10.20 0.98
C THR A 981 -28.32 11.37 0.02
N THR A 982 -27.99 11.15 -1.25
CA THR A 982 -27.97 12.22 -2.26
C THR A 982 -29.35 12.34 -2.89
N SER A 983 -30.14 13.30 -2.39
CA SER A 983 -31.46 13.66 -2.88
C SER A 983 -31.37 14.69 -4.00
N LEU A 984 -31.95 14.38 -5.16
CA LEU A 984 -32.11 15.32 -6.27
C LEU A 984 -33.61 15.53 -6.54
N SER A 985 -34.15 16.64 -6.05
CA SER A 985 -35.54 17.04 -6.24
C SER A 985 -35.69 17.81 -7.55
N ALA A 986 -36.57 17.35 -8.43
CA ALA A 986 -36.93 18.06 -9.67
C ALA A 986 -38.22 18.88 -9.46
N THR A 987 -38.08 20.07 -8.88
CA THR A 987 -39.21 21.00 -8.70
C THR A 987 -39.64 21.62 -10.04
N THR A 988 -40.64 21.01 -10.69
CA THR A 988 -41.43 21.71 -11.71
C THR A 988 -42.21 22.87 -11.05
N PRO A 989 -42.15 24.11 -11.58
CA PRO A 989 -42.76 25.27 -10.94
C PRO A 989 -44.29 25.26 -11.10
N ALA A 990 -44.99 24.60 -10.18
CA ALA A 990 -46.43 24.72 -10.00
C ALA A 990 -46.73 25.84 -8.98
N GLY A 991 -47.46 26.87 -9.41
CA GLY A 991 -47.69 28.08 -8.60
C GLY A 991 -48.84 27.94 -7.59
N SER A 992 -48.51 27.82 -6.31
CA SER A 992 -49.37 28.26 -5.20
C SER A 992 -48.53 28.60 -3.97
N GLY A 993 -48.91 29.66 -3.23
CA GLY A 993 -48.08 30.24 -2.19
C GLY A 993 -48.13 29.48 -0.85
N ALA A 994 -47.15 28.59 -0.61
CA ALA A 994 -46.93 27.99 0.70
C ALA A 994 -45.42 27.84 1.00
N ARG A 995 -44.83 28.84 1.67
CA ARG A 995 -43.41 28.87 2.03
C ARG A 995 -43.12 27.84 3.14
N ARG A 996 -42.75 26.62 2.78
CA ARG A 996 -42.32 25.58 3.73
C ARG A 996 -40.81 25.69 4.01
N THR A 997 -40.45 25.64 5.29
CA THR A 997 -39.06 25.58 5.77
C THR A 997 -38.48 24.19 5.55
N GLU A 998 -37.22 24.12 5.10
CA GLU A 998 -36.45 22.88 5.17
C GLU A 998 -35.85 22.74 6.58
N THR A 999 -36.23 21.69 7.31
CA THR A 999 -35.77 21.45 8.69
C THR A 999 -34.84 20.24 8.73
N THR A 1000 -33.53 20.47 8.77
CA THR A 1000 -32.52 19.41 8.89
C THR A 1000 -32.20 19.14 10.36
N THR A 1001 -33.00 18.32 11.03
CA THR A 1001 -32.73 17.90 12.42
C THR A 1001 -31.65 16.83 12.47
N TRP A 1002 -30.46 17.18 12.97
CA TRP A 1002 -29.41 16.23 13.32
C TRP A 1002 -29.51 15.87 14.81
N ALA A 1003 -29.39 14.58 15.13
CA ALA A 1003 -29.37 14.07 16.50
C ALA A 1003 -28.13 13.18 16.67
N GLY A 1004 -27.08 13.72 17.28
CA GLY A 1004 -25.87 12.98 17.62
C GLY A 1004 -26.08 12.09 18.85
N PRO A 1005 -25.56 10.85 18.87
CA PRO A 1005 -25.49 10.06 20.11
C PRO A 1005 -24.40 10.59 21.03
N ALA A 1006 -24.51 10.31 22.33
CA ALA A 1006 -23.45 10.52 23.30
C ALA A 1006 -22.76 9.18 23.60
N GLY A 1007 -21.43 9.13 23.45
CA GLY A 1007 -20.58 7.99 23.80
C GLY A 1007 -19.80 7.39 22.62
N GLU A 1008 -18.53 7.08 22.91
CA GLU A 1008 -17.54 6.34 22.09
C GLU A 1008 -16.97 7.02 20.83
N ASP A 1009 -15.67 6.75 20.59
CA ASP A 1009 -14.80 7.60 19.77
C ASP A 1009 -14.95 7.41 18.26
N THR A 1010 -15.12 8.53 17.53
CA THR A 1010 -14.90 8.59 16.07
C THR A 1010 -14.22 9.90 15.66
N ALA A 1011 -13.18 9.79 14.82
CA ALA A 1011 -12.44 10.95 14.31
C ALA A 1011 -13.22 11.71 13.21
N PRO A 1012 -13.10 13.05 13.12
CA PRO A 1012 -13.86 13.85 12.17
C PRO A 1012 -13.39 13.65 10.72
N CYS A 1013 -14.26 13.13 9.87
CA CYS A 1013 -13.99 12.97 8.44
C CYS A 1013 -14.50 14.18 7.65
N LEU A 1014 -13.58 15.04 7.20
CA LEU A 1014 -13.89 16.28 6.48
C LEU A 1014 -14.03 16.03 4.96
N LEU A 1015 -15.18 16.37 4.35
CA LEU A 1015 -15.33 16.29 2.89
C LEU A 1015 -16.16 17.45 2.31
N THR A 1016 -15.61 18.13 1.30
CA THR A 1016 -16.20 19.31 0.68
C THR A 1016 -16.81 18.99 -0.69
N ALA A 1017 -18.13 19.02 -0.81
CA ALA A 1017 -18.82 18.80 -2.08
C ALA A 1017 -18.94 20.11 -2.89
N ARG A 1018 -18.36 20.15 -4.11
CA ARG A 1018 -18.57 21.22 -5.09
C ARG A 1018 -19.44 20.74 -6.25
N THR A 1019 -20.72 21.10 -6.25
CA THR A 1019 -21.63 20.91 -7.39
C THR A 1019 -21.45 22.01 -8.43
N THR A 1020 -21.19 21.64 -9.69
CA THR A 1020 -21.18 22.58 -10.83
C THR A 1020 -22.25 22.17 -11.84
N ILE A 1021 -23.34 22.94 -11.92
CA ILE A 1021 -24.45 22.66 -12.83
C ILE A 1021 -24.18 23.33 -14.18
N ARG A 1022 -24.40 22.61 -15.28
CA ARG A 1022 -24.59 23.17 -16.62
C ARG A 1022 -25.94 22.72 -17.19
N PRO A 1023 -26.80 23.63 -17.68
CA PRO A 1023 -28.07 23.23 -18.30
C PRO A 1023 -27.81 22.52 -19.64
N ARG A 1024 -28.56 21.45 -19.92
CA ARG A 1024 -28.48 20.69 -21.17
C ARG A 1024 -29.56 21.16 -22.13
N VAL A 1025 -29.17 21.76 -23.25
CA VAL A 1025 -30.11 22.16 -24.31
C VAL A 1025 -30.65 20.91 -25.02
N THR A 1026 -31.97 20.83 -25.17
CA THR A 1026 -32.65 19.79 -25.94
C THR A 1026 -32.65 20.11 -27.44
N ARG A 1027 -32.54 19.08 -28.29
CA ARG A 1027 -32.86 19.13 -29.73
C ARG A 1027 -33.60 17.86 -30.14
N PRO A 1028 -34.46 17.89 -31.19
CA PRO A 1028 -35.39 16.81 -31.48
C PRO A 1028 -34.75 15.63 -32.23
N LEU A 1029 -35.43 14.48 -32.22
CA LEU A 1029 -35.12 13.34 -33.09
C LEU A 1029 -35.45 13.67 -34.55
N TRP A 1030 -34.66 13.11 -35.48
CA TRP A 1030 -35.05 12.84 -36.87
C TRP A 1030 -34.56 11.44 -37.26
N THR A 1031 -35.33 10.74 -38.09
CA THR A 1031 -35.12 9.34 -38.48
C THR A 1031 -34.37 9.20 -39.83
N PRO A 1032 -33.73 8.04 -40.11
CA PRO A 1032 -32.81 7.90 -41.24
C PRO A 1032 -33.50 7.45 -42.54
N SER A 1033 -32.96 7.86 -43.70
CA SER A 1033 -33.30 7.25 -45.00
C SER A 1033 -32.15 7.31 -46.03
N THR A 1034 -31.95 6.16 -46.70
CA THR A 1034 -31.25 5.90 -47.97
C THR A 1034 -29.73 6.20 -48.15
N PRO A 1035 -29.02 5.54 -49.12
CA PRO A 1035 -27.55 5.45 -49.12
C PRO A 1035 -26.83 5.80 -50.46
N ARG A 1036 -25.48 5.72 -50.44
CA ARG A 1036 -24.52 5.81 -51.58
C ARG A 1036 -24.26 7.25 -52.11
N PRO A 1037 -23.15 7.53 -52.86
CA PRO A 1037 -22.16 6.61 -53.42
C PRO A 1037 -20.68 6.82 -53.00
N THR A 1038 -19.82 5.97 -53.55
CA THR A 1038 -18.35 5.99 -53.47
C THR A 1038 -17.71 7.13 -54.27
N CYS A 1039 -16.56 7.63 -53.81
CA CYS A 1039 -15.57 8.29 -54.68
C CYS A 1039 -14.14 7.86 -54.31
N THR A 1040 -13.37 7.48 -55.32
CA THR A 1040 -11.93 7.18 -55.26
C THR A 1040 -11.14 8.32 -55.90
N CYS A 1041 -9.94 8.60 -55.39
CA CYS A 1041 -8.86 9.25 -56.14
C CYS A 1041 -7.49 8.92 -55.54
N ALA A 1042 -6.43 9.11 -56.33
CA ALA A 1042 -5.11 8.53 -56.14
C ALA A 1042 -4.06 9.56 -55.64
N PRO A 1043 -2.83 9.15 -55.25
CA PRO A 1043 -1.89 10.00 -54.51
C PRO A 1043 -0.94 10.81 -55.41
N HIS A 1044 -0.39 11.91 -54.87
CA HIS A 1044 0.69 12.69 -55.49
C HIS A 1044 2.08 12.40 -54.88
N ARG A 1045 3.13 12.49 -55.71
CA ARG A 1045 4.54 12.28 -55.35
C ARG A 1045 5.38 13.56 -55.43
N ALA A 1046 6.29 13.69 -54.46
CA ALA A 1046 7.69 14.17 -54.54
C ALA A 1046 8.14 15.31 -55.48
N ALA A 1047 8.67 16.39 -54.87
CA ALA A 1047 9.86 17.18 -55.25
C ALA A 1047 10.28 17.98 -53.98
N SER A 1048 11.49 18.00 -53.39
CA SER A 1048 12.91 18.06 -53.83
C SER A 1048 13.48 19.50 -53.99
N ILE A 1049 14.57 19.84 -53.24
CA ILE A 1049 15.79 20.60 -53.67
C ILE A 1049 16.71 21.09 -52.51
N GLN A 1050 17.98 20.63 -52.56
CA GLN A 1050 19.30 21.22 -52.21
C GLN A 1050 19.61 22.11 -50.96
N ALA A 1051 20.22 21.47 -49.97
CA ALA A 1051 21.54 21.71 -49.33
C ALA A 1051 22.49 22.90 -49.67
N ARG A 1052 23.19 23.41 -48.64
CA ARG A 1052 24.60 23.94 -48.63
C ARG A 1052 25.22 23.78 -47.20
N ARG A 1053 26.15 22.84 -46.93
CA ARG A 1053 27.63 22.86 -47.04
C ARG A 1053 28.42 23.86 -46.14
N ARG A 1054 29.07 23.34 -45.08
CA ARG A 1054 30.44 23.63 -44.51
C ARG A 1054 30.52 23.05 -43.08
N ARG A 1055 31.65 22.58 -42.53
CA ARG A 1055 32.94 22.11 -43.07
C ARG A 1055 33.63 21.27 -41.95
N CYS A 1056 34.32 20.18 -42.27
CA CYS A 1056 35.15 19.46 -41.29
C CYS A 1056 36.65 19.82 -41.45
N SER A 1057 37.41 19.73 -40.37
CA SER A 1057 38.87 19.69 -40.37
C SER A 1057 39.36 18.63 -39.36
N ARG A 1058 40.46 17.97 -39.70
CA ARG A 1058 40.92 16.68 -39.17
C ARG A 1058 42.34 16.86 -38.60
N MET A 1059 42.67 16.20 -37.50
CA MET A 1059 44.05 15.79 -37.22
C MET A 1059 44.11 14.60 -36.24
N THR A 1060 45.29 13.97 -36.16
CA THR A 1060 45.51 12.61 -35.66
C THR A 1060 46.90 12.47 -35.04
N SER A 1061 47.04 11.71 -33.95
CA SER A 1061 48.33 11.14 -33.54
C SER A 1061 48.16 9.95 -32.60
N THR A 1062 48.95 8.90 -32.83
CA THR A 1062 49.05 7.67 -32.02
C THR A 1062 50.41 7.61 -31.31
N ALA A 1063 50.47 7.07 -30.08
CA ALA A 1063 51.72 6.66 -29.43
C ALA A 1063 51.46 5.54 -28.39
N THR A 1064 52.50 4.73 -28.12
CA THR A 1064 52.47 3.52 -27.26
C THR A 1064 53.18 3.73 -25.90
N PRO A 1065 52.98 2.85 -24.89
CA PRO A 1065 53.33 3.14 -23.49
C PRO A 1065 54.58 2.44 -22.91
N GLY A 1066 55.09 2.99 -21.80
CA GLY A 1066 56.00 2.35 -20.82
C GLY A 1066 57.31 3.11 -20.52
N PRO A 1067 58.04 2.84 -19.42
CA PRO A 1067 57.74 1.96 -18.27
C PRO A 1067 57.84 2.67 -16.87
N TRP A 1068 57.85 1.90 -15.78
CA TRP A 1068 58.00 2.32 -14.36
C TRP A 1068 59.43 2.80 -14.00
N PRO A 1069 59.60 3.67 -12.97
CA PRO A 1069 59.73 3.27 -11.54
C PRO A 1069 58.78 4.06 -10.61
N GLY A 1070 58.60 3.81 -9.31
CA GLY A 1070 59.26 2.91 -8.34
C GLY A 1070 59.36 3.63 -6.97
N PRO A 1071 58.66 3.20 -5.89
CA PRO A 1071 58.46 4.02 -4.69
C PRO A 1071 59.49 3.78 -3.57
N GLY A 1072 59.72 4.78 -2.71
CA GLY A 1072 60.55 4.61 -1.51
C GLY A 1072 60.37 5.67 -0.41
N THR A 1073 60.10 5.17 0.81
CA THR A 1073 60.70 5.58 2.12
C THR A 1073 60.70 7.04 2.57
N SER A 1074 60.45 7.39 3.84
CA SER A 1074 60.08 6.63 5.08
C SER A 1074 59.34 7.64 6.02
N ALA A 1075 59.15 7.55 7.34
CA ALA A 1075 59.52 6.74 8.53
C ALA A 1075 58.49 7.15 9.64
N ARG A 1076 58.36 6.62 10.87
CA ARG A 1076 58.71 5.45 11.73
C ARG A 1076 57.80 5.65 13.00
N THR A 1077 57.56 4.79 13.99
CA THR A 1077 58.08 3.50 14.53
C THR A 1077 56.88 2.83 15.32
N SER A 1078 56.89 1.84 16.21
CA SER A 1078 57.85 0.87 16.81
C SER A 1078 57.09 -0.17 17.67
N ILE A 1079 57.58 -1.43 17.73
CA ILE A 1079 57.60 -2.32 18.93
C ILE A 1079 56.23 -2.86 19.44
N ARG A 1080 56.03 -4.16 19.79
CA ARG A 1080 56.94 -5.33 19.90
C ARG A 1080 56.27 -6.65 19.43
N VAL A 1081 57.02 -7.77 19.50
CA VAL A 1081 56.68 -9.10 18.95
C VAL A 1081 57.01 -10.21 19.97
N THR A 1082 56.24 -11.31 19.96
CA THR A 1082 56.64 -12.64 20.46
C THR A 1082 56.07 -13.77 19.58
N ARG A 1083 56.54 -15.03 19.73
CA ARG A 1083 56.44 -16.09 18.69
C ARG A 1083 56.22 -17.53 19.25
N ARG A 1084 55.18 -18.23 18.72
CA ARG A 1084 55.19 -19.68 18.31
C ARG A 1084 55.50 -20.74 19.44
N PRO A 1085 55.67 -22.08 19.20
CA PRO A 1085 55.37 -22.97 18.03
C PRO A 1085 54.82 -24.42 18.38
N ILE A 1086 54.72 -25.32 17.37
CA ILE A 1086 55.00 -26.81 17.36
C ILE A 1086 53.83 -27.86 17.24
N ARG A 1087 53.84 -28.62 16.11
CA ARG A 1087 53.35 -30.03 15.82
C ARG A 1087 51.83 -30.34 15.95
N ARG A 1088 51.27 -31.45 15.41
CA ARG A 1088 51.78 -32.64 14.65
C ARG A 1088 50.71 -33.15 13.63
N ALA A 1089 51.10 -33.99 12.66
CA ALA A 1089 50.18 -34.73 11.76
C ALA A 1089 49.90 -36.17 12.27
N PRO A 1090 48.91 -36.89 11.68
CA PRO A 1090 49.30 -37.95 10.74
C PRO A 1090 48.39 -38.15 9.49
N THR A 1091 49.04 -38.69 8.45
CA THR A 1091 48.61 -39.68 7.42
C THR A 1091 47.22 -40.35 7.51
N SER A 1092 46.53 -40.75 6.43
CA SER A 1092 46.76 -40.68 4.96
C SER A 1092 45.40 -40.94 4.22
N THR A 1093 45.17 -41.47 2.99
CA THR A 1093 45.95 -42.30 2.01
C THR A 1093 45.34 -42.18 0.58
N THR A 1094 45.74 -43.08 -0.34
CA THR A 1094 45.28 -43.29 -1.74
C THR A 1094 43.79 -43.65 -1.88
N SER A 1095 43.11 -43.53 -3.03
CA SER A 1095 43.58 -43.58 -4.44
C SER A 1095 42.71 -42.79 -5.45
N ALA A 1096 43.24 -42.60 -6.66
CA ALA A 1096 42.51 -42.31 -7.91
C ALA A 1096 42.95 -43.33 -8.98
N PRO A 1097 42.14 -43.63 -10.03
CA PRO A 1097 42.36 -42.96 -11.34
C PRO A 1097 41.11 -42.83 -12.26
N GLY A 1098 41.25 -42.16 -13.41
CA GLY A 1098 40.23 -42.05 -14.49
C GLY A 1098 39.37 -40.77 -14.38
N CYS A 1099 39.29 -39.80 -15.32
CA CYS A 1099 39.51 -39.78 -16.78
C CYS A 1099 38.53 -40.70 -17.55
N ILE A 1100 37.69 -40.26 -18.51
CA ILE A 1100 37.72 -39.08 -19.42
C ILE A 1100 36.31 -38.56 -19.78
N ARG A 1101 36.21 -37.23 -20.05
CA ARG A 1101 35.22 -36.45 -20.85
C ARG A 1101 33.86 -37.08 -21.23
N MET A 1102 32.77 -36.37 -20.92
CA MET A 1102 32.29 -35.26 -21.78
C MET A 1102 32.06 -34.00 -20.95
#